data_AF-A0A2V1NXV2-F1
#
_entry.id   AF-A0A2V1NXV2-F1
#
_cell.length_a   1.000
_cell.length_b   1.000
_cell.length_c   1.000
_cell.angle_alpha   90.00
_cell.angle_beta   90.00
_cell.angle_gamma   90.00
#
_symmetry.space_group_name_H-M   'P 1'
#
loop_
_entity.id
_entity.type
_entity.pdbx_description
1 polymer ?
#
loop_
_entity_poly.entity_id
_entity_poly.type
_entity_poly.pdbx_seq_one_letter_code
_entity_poly.pdbx_strand_id
1 'polypeptide(L)'
;MGIPGNFLSDTTSTVDPNTSGWAVKTNCTLARGTGGTVTDGCLAVRSVASGEMQARTVASYPVVQGTEYEAFADASGATVPERIGIRWLNAANAEISITWSLTTSSASATWHRIAVADWAPDGATQAQVILSSTPAAGAVFSYYDNLYFGLPQGTTGNLLSANAETSERASGWEYVAVTNCSVSRTVPPVNWGATNYSAGGHVATMTVTTNGAADFRSTDWPTVTPGREYLAYAYLNPPASGSASWIELRFYNAAFAQIQATRSVLNAPSTGWYRQRVSDYAPAGAVYATVAFGLSTATAGQVLRTDGAVILAGPAAYPGTVVPYKDASFEQGVGAWTVVSGVGTLARVEPWGTDAVDGSYSMSVSSATATTTTIQSGRYPVGAAAGQSWTVQTGLKVAAGSWNFSRAIRWYDAANTDLGRTAANAVVAPTPGWWWLASQFTAPAGATQAAVELILTATATSSVIRLDRVGLWQSVPVAEATVNPATASVLVTFRELTAGTITVWRITPDGTRTLVRGSTGLIDGLVWTAETLVVEDYEAPLTVPVSYYAEVRSGGVVTQTRLAGPITVPHDDPNMAWLRDPGNPQRNMQVMVRRAPDWQREIAQSEYRVRGRRNSVVLSDVRGGLAGDLAVWTRSDEERAALHWLLDSGNTLLWQAIPGMGVADTYVNVGAIAEARTTPYAPELWREWTLPLKQADQPVSVGVASSAGRTWQDILTENSTWADVLSAFATWEKVLLNQPK
;
A
#
# COMPACT_ATOMS: atom_id res chain seq x y z
N MET A 1 -6.26 28.74 11.69
CA MET A 1 -6.44 27.28 11.91
C MET A 1 -6.02 27.03 13.34
N GLY A 2 -6.86 26.41 14.17
CA GLY A 2 -6.51 26.16 15.58
C GLY A 2 -5.38 25.16 15.73
N ILE A 3 -4.49 25.37 16.72
CA ILE A 3 -3.42 24.44 17.06
C ILE A 3 -4.03 23.28 17.87
N PRO A 4 -3.86 22.00 17.46
CA PRO A 4 -4.44 20.86 18.17
C PRO A 4 -4.01 20.80 19.65
N GLY A 5 -4.97 20.63 20.56
CA GLY A 5 -4.69 20.51 22.00
C GLY A 5 -4.27 21.81 22.68
N ASN A 6 -4.39 22.97 22.00
CA ASN A 6 -4.08 24.27 22.58
C ASN A 6 -5.17 24.71 23.57
N PHE A 7 -4.76 25.11 24.77
CA PHE A 7 -5.67 25.64 25.78
C PHE A 7 -6.00 27.12 25.53
N LEU A 8 -5.17 27.81 24.74
CA LEU A 8 -5.43 29.19 24.34
C LEU A 8 -6.61 29.26 23.36
N SER A 9 -7.42 30.32 23.48
CA SER A 9 -8.43 30.60 22.45
C SER A 9 -7.78 31.02 21.13
N ASP A 10 -8.49 30.89 20.02
CA ASP A 10 -8.02 31.34 18.70
C ASP A 10 -7.55 32.80 18.75
N THR A 11 -8.33 33.70 19.36
CA THR A 11 -7.92 35.11 19.50
C THR A 11 -6.67 35.32 20.35
N THR A 12 -6.40 34.46 21.32
CA THR A 12 -5.17 34.56 22.13
C THR A 12 -3.96 33.99 21.40
N SER A 13 -4.15 32.87 20.70
CA SER A 13 -3.08 32.14 19.99
C SER A 13 -2.65 32.81 18.69
N THR A 14 -3.57 33.38 17.91
CA THR A 14 -3.26 34.07 16.64
C THR A 14 -3.31 35.59 16.74
N VAL A 15 -3.69 36.13 17.91
CA VAL A 15 -3.80 37.59 18.16
C VAL A 15 -4.72 38.29 17.14
N ASP A 16 -5.79 37.60 16.76
CA ASP A 16 -6.74 38.03 15.73
C ASP A 16 -8.18 37.83 16.23
N PRO A 17 -9.06 38.85 16.20
CA PRO A 17 -8.90 40.19 15.61
C PRO A 17 -8.22 41.24 16.50
N ASN A 18 -7.80 40.91 17.72
CA ASN A 18 -7.29 41.90 18.69
C ASN A 18 -6.41 41.27 19.78
N THR A 19 -5.91 42.08 20.71
CA THR A 19 -5.05 41.66 21.83
C THR A 19 -5.81 41.35 23.12
N SER A 20 -7.12 41.09 23.09
CA SER A 20 -7.94 40.89 24.31
C SER A 20 -7.51 39.69 25.16
N GLY A 21 -6.80 38.72 24.58
CA GLY A 21 -6.20 37.60 25.29
C GLY A 21 -4.95 37.95 26.11
N TRP A 22 -4.41 39.18 25.99
CA TRP A 22 -3.10 39.56 26.52
C TRP A 22 -3.16 40.78 27.45
N ALA A 23 -2.33 40.77 28.49
CA ALA A 23 -2.17 41.85 29.45
C ALA A 23 -0.70 42.18 29.70
N VAL A 24 -0.42 43.46 29.98
CA VAL A 24 0.90 43.91 30.43
C VAL A 24 1.18 43.30 31.81
N LYS A 25 2.36 42.70 31.98
CA LYS A 25 2.88 42.35 33.31
C LYS A 25 3.88 43.40 33.79
N THR A 26 4.81 43.83 32.95
CA THR A 26 5.75 44.93 33.28
C THR A 26 6.37 45.58 32.03
N ASN A 27 6.76 46.85 32.15
CA ASN A 27 7.60 47.63 31.22
C ASN A 27 7.23 47.58 29.72
N CYS A 28 5.98 47.31 29.36
CA CYS A 28 5.53 47.37 27.96
C CYS A 28 4.15 47.96 27.76
N THR A 29 3.87 48.32 26.53
CA THR A 29 2.53 48.50 25.97
C THR A 29 2.25 47.40 24.94
N LEU A 30 1.00 46.97 24.81
CA LEU A 30 0.57 45.95 23.86
C LEU A 30 -0.26 46.56 22.73
N ALA A 31 -0.06 46.08 21.51
CA ALA A 31 -0.89 46.38 20.36
C ALA A 31 -1.00 45.16 19.43
N ARG A 32 -2.01 45.14 18.55
CA ARG A 32 -2.06 44.17 17.45
C ARG A 32 -1.14 44.67 16.34
N GLY A 33 -0.13 43.88 15.99
CA GLY A 33 0.70 44.07 14.81
C GLY A 33 0.07 43.44 13.56
N THR A 34 0.82 43.47 12.45
CA THR A 34 0.47 42.83 11.18
C THR A 34 1.62 41.92 10.71
N GLY A 35 1.36 41.03 9.76
CA GLY A 35 2.38 40.12 9.22
C GLY A 35 2.66 38.90 10.10
N GLY A 36 1.65 38.43 10.83
CA GLY A 36 1.68 37.14 11.53
C GLY A 36 1.98 35.95 10.61
N THR A 37 2.28 34.83 11.23
CA THR A 37 2.63 33.56 10.60
C THR A 37 1.41 32.70 10.26
N VAL A 38 0.33 32.79 11.05
CA VAL A 38 -0.90 32.00 10.88
C VAL A 38 -2.02 32.84 10.26
N THR A 39 -2.19 34.07 10.74
CA THR A 39 -3.07 35.08 10.17
C THR A 39 -2.31 36.40 10.02
N ASP A 40 -2.98 37.46 9.58
CA ASP A 40 -2.32 38.78 9.54
C ASP A 40 -1.96 39.31 10.95
N GLY A 41 -2.70 38.92 11.98
CA GLY A 41 -2.50 39.43 13.34
C GLY A 41 -1.23 38.88 14.02
N CYS A 42 -0.61 39.72 14.86
CA CYS A 42 0.41 39.29 15.81
C CYS A 42 0.39 40.20 17.05
N LEU A 43 0.98 39.76 18.16
CA LEU A 43 1.12 40.57 19.37
C LEU A 43 2.37 41.44 19.26
N ALA A 44 2.20 42.75 19.15
CA ALA A 44 3.28 43.72 19.26
C ALA A 44 3.48 44.13 20.71
N VAL A 45 4.61 43.74 21.29
CA VAL A 45 5.04 44.12 22.65
C VAL A 45 6.09 45.21 22.52
N ARG A 46 5.78 46.42 22.97
CA ARG A 46 6.66 47.60 22.86
C ARG A 46 7.15 48.02 24.23
N SER A 47 8.46 48.15 24.42
CA SER A 47 9.05 48.59 25.69
C SER A 47 8.72 50.04 26.03
N VAL A 48 8.53 50.34 27.32
CA VAL A 48 8.34 51.71 27.81
C VAL A 48 9.69 52.35 28.18
N ALA A 49 10.59 51.58 28.78
CA ALA A 49 11.95 51.98 29.15
C ALA A 49 12.94 50.82 28.93
N SER A 50 14.23 51.08 29.16
CA SER A 50 15.26 50.03 29.23
C SER A 50 14.96 49.03 30.35
N GLY A 51 15.25 47.75 30.12
CA GLY A 51 15.03 46.67 31.10
C GLY A 51 14.00 45.65 30.60
N GLU A 52 13.79 44.59 31.38
CA GLU A 52 12.91 43.48 30.99
C GLU A 52 11.47 43.96 30.78
N MET A 53 10.88 43.58 29.65
CA MET A 53 9.46 43.79 29.35
C MET A 53 8.72 42.46 29.31
N GLN A 54 7.50 42.41 29.85
CA GLN A 54 6.73 41.17 29.94
C GLN A 54 5.26 41.36 29.60
N ALA A 55 4.76 40.49 28.73
CA ALA A 55 3.34 40.31 28.43
C ALA A 55 2.87 38.94 28.92
N ARG A 56 1.62 38.80 29.34
CA ARG A 56 1.04 37.52 29.77
C ARG A 56 -0.37 37.33 29.25
N THR A 57 -0.85 36.10 29.25
CA THR A 57 -2.28 35.83 28.99
C THR A 57 -3.15 36.45 30.08
N VAL A 58 -4.34 36.93 29.70
CA VAL A 58 -5.36 37.43 30.66
C VAL A 58 -5.94 36.28 31.46
N ALA A 59 -6.33 35.21 30.76
CA ALA A 59 -6.83 33.99 31.37
C ALA A 59 -5.71 33.20 32.04
N SER A 60 -6.10 32.45 33.07
CA SER A 60 -5.33 31.34 33.62
C SER A 60 -5.96 30.04 33.15
N TYR A 61 -5.14 29.03 32.89
CA TYR A 61 -5.56 27.74 32.36
C TYR A 61 -5.33 26.65 33.40
N PRO A 62 -6.29 25.73 33.59
CA PRO A 62 -6.15 24.67 34.58
C PRO A 62 -4.98 23.75 34.24
N VAL A 63 -4.18 23.44 35.26
CA VAL A 63 -3.08 22.47 35.19
C VAL A 63 -3.14 21.49 36.34
N VAL A 64 -2.53 20.34 36.16
CA VAL A 64 -2.40 19.30 37.18
C VAL A 64 -0.95 19.25 37.63
N GLN A 65 -0.72 19.38 38.94
CA GLN A 65 0.60 19.19 39.55
C GLN A 65 1.22 17.87 39.09
N GLY A 66 2.52 17.90 38.75
CA GLY A 66 3.26 16.72 38.29
C GLY A 66 2.97 16.31 36.85
N THR A 67 2.17 17.06 36.10
CA THR A 67 2.00 16.89 34.65
C THR A 67 2.91 17.87 33.90
N GLU A 68 3.53 17.40 32.83
CA GLU A 68 4.34 18.24 31.95
C GLU A 68 3.44 19.10 31.05
N TYR A 69 3.78 20.39 30.93
CA TYR A 69 3.13 21.31 30.00
C TYR A 69 4.19 22.01 29.16
N GLU A 70 3.80 22.40 27.95
CA GLU A 70 4.62 23.12 26.99
C GLU A 70 3.97 24.46 26.62
N ALA A 71 4.80 25.48 26.44
CA ALA A 71 4.43 26.73 25.82
C ALA A 71 5.42 27.07 24.70
N PHE A 72 4.91 27.44 23.53
CA PHE A 72 5.73 27.97 22.44
C PHE A 72 5.07 29.18 21.79
N ALA A 73 5.89 29.97 21.08
CA ALA A 73 5.44 31.04 20.21
C ALA A 73 6.44 31.21 19.05
N ASP A 74 5.96 31.69 17.92
CA ASP A 74 6.82 32.23 16.87
C ASP A 74 7.07 33.71 17.20
N ALA A 75 8.34 34.09 17.36
CA ALA A 75 8.79 35.41 17.81
C ALA A 75 9.58 36.14 16.71
N SER A 76 9.59 37.46 16.78
CA SER A 76 10.43 38.33 15.93
C SER A 76 10.80 39.61 16.66
N GLY A 77 12.09 39.89 16.78
CA GLY A 77 12.67 40.95 17.58
C GLY A 77 13.98 41.34 16.95
N ALA A 78 13.91 42.33 16.06
CA ALA A 78 15.04 42.73 15.22
C ALA A 78 16.29 43.16 16.00
N THR A 79 16.13 43.60 17.25
CA THR A 79 17.22 44.18 18.06
C THR A 79 17.34 43.57 19.46
N VAL A 80 16.42 42.68 19.86
CA VAL A 80 16.40 42.14 21.22
C VAL A 80 16.02 40.66 21.19
N PRO A 81 16.83 39.80 21.80
CA PRO A 81 16.49 38.40 22.03
C PRO A 81 15.26 38.21 22.94
N GLU A 82 14.49 37.17 22.66
CA GLU A 82 13.22 36.85 23.29
C GLU A 82 13.29 35.54 24.06
N ARG A 83 12.33 35.37 24.97
CA ARG A 83 12.07 34.12 25.70
C ARG A 83 10.59 34.01 26.06
N ILE A 84 10.15 32.78 26.26
CA ILE A 84 8.79 32.45 26.71
C ILE A 84 8.87 31.73 28.05
N GLY A 85 7.79 31.80 28.82
CA GLY A 85 7.69 31.12 30.11
C GLY A 85 6.30 30.57 30.37
N ILE A 86 6.25 29.62 31.30
CA ILE A 86 5.04 29.12 31.94
C ILE A 86 5.01 29.66 33.36
N ARG A 87 4.06 30.55 33.64
CA ARG A 87 3.84 31.13 34.96
C ARG A 87 2.90 30.24 35.75
N TRP A 88 3.41 29.57 36.77
CA TRP A 88 2.65 28.64 37.60
C TRP A 88 1.92 29.36 38.72
N LEU A 89 0.64 29.05 38.90
CA LEU A 89 -0.26 29.71 39.84
C LEU A 89 -0.96 28.68 40.73
N ASN A 90 -1.19 29.06 41.99
CA ASN A 90 -2.03 28.29 42.90
C ASN A 90 -3.54 28.58 42.67
N ALA A 91 -4.40 27.93 43.45
CA ALA A 91 -5.86 28.08 43.33
C ALA A 91 -6.36 29.50 43.62
N ALA A 92 -5.56 30.32 44.31
CA ALA A 92 -5.84 31.73 44.58
C ALA A 92 -5.25 32.68 43.51
N ASN A 93 -4.76 32.15 42.38
CA ASN A 93 -4.05 32.88 41.31
C ASN A 93 -2.75 33.58 41.77
N ALA A 94 -2.17 33.19 42.90
CA ALA A 94 -0.86 33.69 43.32
C ALA A 94 0.26 32.96 42.56
N GLU A 95 1.29 33.70 42.17
CA GLU A 95 2.47 33.15 41.48
C GLU A 95 3.27 32.26 42.42
N ILE A 96 3.49 31.01 41.99
CA ILE A 96 4.38 30.06 42.66
C ILE A 96 5.78 30.24 42.11
N SER A 97 5.91 30.16 40.79
CA SER A 97 7.17 30.28 40.05
C SER A 97 6.91 30.57 38.57
N ILE A 98 7.98 30.81 37.82
CA ILE A 98 7.95 30.86 36.36
C ILE A 98 9.03 29.92 35.85
N THR A 99 8.65 28.96 35.01
CA THR A 99 9.61 28.24 34.19
C THR A 99 9.89 29.08 32.95
N TRP A 100 11.15 29.44 32.72
CA TRP A 100 11.59 30.21 31.56
C TRP A 100 12.30 29.32 30.53
N SER A 101 12.06 29.61 29.25
CA SER A 101 12.96 29.19 28.18
C SER A 101 14.33 29.86 28.36
N LEU A 102 15.37 29.30 27.72
CA LEU A 102 16.57 30.09 27.45
C LEU A 102 16.20 31.27 26.54
N THR A 103 16.94 32.36 26.69
CA THR A 103 16.87 33.48 25.74
C THR A 103 17.47 33.07 24.41
N THR A 104 16.87 33.51 23.31
CA THR A 104 17.41 33.28 21.96
C THR A 104 18.86 33.76 21.89
N SER A 105 19.73 33.02 21.17
CA SER A 105 21.17 33.30 21.16
C SER A 105 21.52 34.63 20.48
N SER A 106 20.59 35.17 19.70
CA SER A 106 20.73 36.43 18.97
C SER A 106 19.35 36.97 18.60
N ALA A 107 19.25 38.29 18.50
CA ALA A 107 18.07 38.97 17.94
C ALA A 107 17.84 38.57 16.47
N SER A 108 16.58 38.49 16.05
CA SER A 108 16.21 38.15 14.67
C SER A 108 14.94 38.90 14.26
N ALA A 109 14.98 39.57 13.10
CA ALA A 109 13.79 40.18 12.50
C ALA A 109 12.93 39.16 11.74
N THR A 110 13.43 37.94 11.53
CA THR A 110 12.68 36.83 10.93
C THR A 110 11.99 36.03 12.03
N TRP A 111 10.76 35.58 11.73
CA TRP A 111 10.01 34.66 12.59
C TRP A 111 10.85 33.44 12.95
N HIS A 112 10.94 33.16 14.24
CA HIS A 112 11.66 32.02 14.79
C HIS A 112 10.94 31.50 16.04
N ARG A 113 11.11 30.22 16.36
CA ARG A 113 10.40 29.64 17.51
C ARG A 113 11.14 29.85 18.81
N ILE A 114 10.39 30.20 19.85
CA ILE A 114 10.78 30.10 21.25
C ILE A 114 9.82 29.15 21.96
N ALA A 115 10.33 28.31 22.84
CA ALA A 115 9.53 27.30 23.52
C ALA A 115 10.11 26.95 24.89
N VAL A 116 9.28 26.39 25.76
CA VAL A 116 9.67 25.83 27.05
C VAL A 116 8.66 24.78 27.48
N ALA A 117 9.14 23.72 28.11
CA ALA A 117 8.32 22.77 28.83
C ALA A 117 8.79 22.63 30.29
N ASP A 118 7.89 22.21 31.19
CA ASP A 118 8.28 21.70 32.51
C ASP A 118 7.12 20.99 33.20
N TRP A 119 7.45 20.30 34.28
CA TRP A 119 6.48 19.74 35.20
C TRP A 119 5.81 20.85 36.02
N ALA A 120 4.48 20.83 36.08
CA ALA A 120 3.73 21.73 36.96
C ALA A 120 4.17 21.50 38.43
N PRO A 121 4.70 22.54 39.12
CA PRO A 121 5.28 22.38 40.45
C PRO A 121 4.22 22.13 41.52
N ASP A 122 4.67 21.77 42.71
CA ASP A 122 3.78 21.50 43.84
C ASP A 122 2.85 22.67 44.15
N GLY A 123 1.55 22.38 44.26
CA GLY A 123 0.51 23.38 44.50
C GLY A 123 0.06 24.16 43.26
N ALA A 124 0.63 23.91 42.07
CA ALA A 124 0.16 24.50 40.83
C ALA A 124 -1.20 23.90 40.42
N THR A 125 -2.18 24.77 40.25
CA THR A 125 -3.53 24.41 39.76
C THR A 125 -3.92 25.18 38.51
N GLN A 126 -3.18 26.24 38.21
CA GLN A 126 -3.41 27.17 37.12
C GLN A 126 -2.07 27.60 36.49
N ALA A 127 -2.07 27.95 35.22
CA ALA A 127 -0.89 28.46 34.53
C ALA A 127 -1.24 29.59 33.54
N GLN A 128 -0.26 30.44 33.24
CA GLN A 128 -0.35 31.47 32.21
C GLN A 128 0.88 31.42 31.31
N VAL A 129 0.70 31.76 30.04
CA VAL A 129 1.85 32.01 29.15
C VAL A 129 2.39 33.40 29.43
N ILE A 130 3.71 33.52 29.51
CA ILE A 130 4.41 34.80 29.68
C ILE A 130 5.48 34.94 28.62
N LEU A 131 5.53 36.12 27.99
CA LEU A 131 6.51 36.49 26.97
C LEU A 131 7.46 37.54 27.56
N SER A 132 8.74 37.46 27.23
CA SER A 132 9.75 38.36 27.77
C SER A 132 10.85 38.68 26.77
N SER A 133 11.35 39.91 26.83
CA SER A 133 12.59 40.33 26.19
C SER A 133 13.22 41.49 26.99
N THR A 134 14.53 41.72 26.83
CA THR A 134 15.28 42.73 27.62
C THR A 134 15.89 43.82 26.74
N PRO A 135 15.08 44.81 26.32
CA PRO A 135 15.56 45.93 25.50
C PRO A 135 16.47 46.89 26.25
N ALA A 136 17.45 47.45 25.53
CA ALA A 136 18.38 48.46 26.05
C ALA A 136 17.77 49.87 26.17
N ALA A 137 16.56 50.10 25.63
CA ALA A 137 15.86 51.39 25.63
C ALA A 137 14.34 51.21 25.54
N GLY A 138 13.60 52.33 25.70
CA GLY A 138 12.18 52.38 25.39
C GLY A 138 11.90 52.29 23.89
N ALA A 139 10.63 52.05 23.53
CA ALA A 139 10.12 51.96 22.17
C ALA A 139 10.73 50.85 21.28
N VAL A 140 11.27 49.79 21.89
CA VAL A 140 11.74 48.60 21.17
C VAL A 140 10.61 47.58 21.06
N PHE A 141 10.45 46.97 19.89
CA PHE A 141 9.39 46.00 19.61
C PHE A 141 9.91 44.56 19.61
N SER A 142 9.12 43.68 20.20
CA SER A 142 9.12 42.24 19.92
C SER A 142 7.71 41.84 19.47
N TYR A 143 7.63 40.99 18.46
CA TYR A 143 6.39 40.46 17.91
C TYR A 143 6.26 38.98 18.25
N TYR A 144 5.05 38.54 18.55
CA TYR A 144 4.75 37.14 18.87
C TYR A 144 3.47 36.70 18.18
N ASP A 145 3.46 35.50 17.62
CA ASP A 145 2.30 34.87 17.00
C ASP A 145 2.35 33.34 17.20
N ASN A 146 1.31 32.63 16.77
CA ASN A 146 1.22 31.17 16.79
C ASN A 146 1.47 30.60 18.19
N LEU A 147 0.80 31.18 19.19
CA LEU A 147 1.06 30.88 20.60
C LEU A 147 0.34 29.62 21.04
N TYR A 148 1.07 28.77 21.75
CA TYR A 148 0.60 27.50 22.28
C TYR A 148 0.77 27.42 23.80
N PHE A 149 -0.22 26.82 24.45
CA PHE A 149 -0.10 26.27 25.80
C PHE A 149 -0.90 24.98 25.92
N GLY A 150 -0.28 23.91 26.38
CA GLY A 150 -0.96 22.63 26.54
C GLY A 150 0.00 21.52 26.94
N LEU A 151 -0.40 20.27 26.68
CA LEU A 151 0.47 19.12 26.89
C LEU A 151 1.55 19.07 25.79
N PRO A 152 2.77 18.58 26.08
CA PRO A 152 3.83 18.52 25.09
C PRO A 152 3.39 17.86 23.79
N GLN A 153 3.71 18.49 22.67
CA GLN A 153 3.41 17.94 21.36
C GLN A 153 4.58 17.08 20.86
N GLY A 154 4.28 15.87 20.42
CA GLY A 154 5.29 14.92 19.95
C GLY A 154 4.84 14.17 18.71
N THR A 155 5.80 13.55 18.04
CA THR A 155 5.52 12.66 16.92
C THR A 155 4.72 11.45 17.39
N THR A 156 3.58 11.19 16.77
CA THR A 156 2.77 10.00 17.05
C THR A 156 3.59 8.71 16.90
N GLY A 157 3.61 7.90 17.95
CA GLY A 157 4.34 6.64 17.96
C GLY A 157 5.84 6.77 18.26
N ASN A 158 6.34 7.99 18.53
CA ASN A 158 7.67 8.17 19.10
C ASN A 158 7.75 7.46 20.46
N LEU A 159 8.83 6.73 20.65
CA LEU A 159 9.13 6.00 21.88
C LEU A 159 10.00 6.84 22.82
N LEU A 160 10.63 7.90 22.33
CA LEU A 160 11.32 8.89 23.14
C LEU A 160 10.31 9.78 23.86
N SER A 161 10.71 10.36 24.99
CA SER A 161 9.93 11.39 25.68
C SER A 161 9.83 12.64 24.80
N ALA A 162 8.79 13.45 25.02
CA ALA A 162 8.63 14.72 24.32
C ALA A 162 9.86 15.63 24.49
N ASN A 163 10.47 15.62 25.67
CA ASN A 163 11.68 16.39 25.92
C ASN A 163 12.92 15.84 25.20
N ALA A 164 13.07 14.53 25.06
CA ALA A 164 14.13 13.99 24.21
C ALA A 164 13.89 14.36 22.74
N GLU A 165 12.64 14.43 22.29
CA GLU A 165 12.28 14.86 20.93
C GLU A 165 12.66 16.33 20.67
N THR A 166 12.25 17.26 21.54
CA THR A 166 12.32 18.72 21.28
C THR A 166 13.29 19.52 22.16
N SER A 167 13.88 18.91 23.19
CA SER A 167 14.80 19.55 24.16
C SER A 167 14.20 20.71 24.97
N GLU A 168 12.87 20.79 25.08
CA GLU A 168 12.16 21.95 25.63
C GLU A 168 12.11 22.05 27.17
N ARG A 169 12.23 20.92 27.87
CA ARG A 169 12.01 20.87 29.32
C ARG A 169 13.11 21.61 30.07
N ALA A 170 12.76 22.66 30.82
CA ALA A 170 13.75 23.49 31.52
C ALA A 170 14.63 22.68 32.49
N SER A 171 14.04 21.68 33.14
CA SER A 171 14.68 20.73 34.05
C SER A 171 14.92 19.36 33.38
N GLY A 172 15.81 18.51 33.94
CA GLY A 172 16.01 17.13 33.46
C GLY A 172 16.58 17.04 32.04
N TRP A 173 17.89 17.24 31.89
CA TRP A 173 18.56 17.21 30.59
C TRP A 173 18.65 15.80 29.99
N GLU A 174 18.13 15.62 28.76
CA GLU A 174 17.93 14.30 28.13
C GLU A 174 19.07 13.85 27.21
N TYR A 175 20.24 14.49 27.32
CA TYR A 175 21.38 14.21 26.45
C TYR A 175 22.68 14.13 27.23
N VAL A 176 23.57 13.22 26.82
CA VAL A 176 24.87 13.04 27.46
C VAL A 176 25.98 12.99 26.42
N ALA A 177 27.09 13.67 26.71
CA ALA A 177 28.31 13.58 25.92
C ALA A 177 28.87 12.16 25.99
N VAL A 178 29.28 11.60 24.85
CA VAL A 178 29.84 10.25 24.78
C VAL A 178 31.33 10.33 24.48
N THR A 179 31.71 11.02 23.41
CA THR A 179 33.12 11.14 22.99
C THR A 179 33.44 12.57 22.57
N ASN A 180 34.54 13.11 23.10
CA ASN A 180 35.22 14.29 22.56
C ASN A 180 34.33 15.53 22.33
N CYS A 181 33.35 15.74 23.20
CA CYS A 181 32.46 16.90 23.12
C CYS A 181 31.93 17.33 24.49
N SER A 182 31.42 18.56 24.54
CA SER A 182 30.47 19.01 25.55
C SER A 182 29.08 19.12 24.92
N VAL A 183 28.04 18.92 25.72
CA VAL A 183 26.65 18.98 25.25
C VAL A 183 25.90 20.00 26.09
N SER A 184 25.10 20.84 25.45
CA SER A 184 24.33 21.90 26.09
C SER A 184 23.04 22.15 25.33
N ARG A 185 22.09 22.82 25.99
CA ARG A 185 20.90 23.36 25.32
C ARG A 185 21.18 24.77 24.82
N THR A 186 20.70 25.09 23.62
CA THR A 186 20.75 26.46 23.06
C THR A 186 19.45 26.80 22.35
N VAL A 187 19.18 28.08 22.09
CA VAL A 187 17.99 28.57 21.36
C VAL A 187 18.44 29.43 20.17
N PRO A 188 18.90 28.83 19.06
CA PRO A 188 19.15 29.59 17.85
C PRO A 188 17.84 30.12 17.26
N PRO A 189 17.83 31.27 16.56
CA PRO A 189 16.64 31.74 15.85
C PRO A 189 16.37 30.86 14.63
N VAL A 190 15.58 29.80 14.82
CA VAL A 190 15.19 28.85 13.78
C VAL A 190 13.75 29.11 13.36
N ASN A 191 13.55 29.26 12.05
CA ASN A 191 12.23 29.40 11.46
C ASN A 191 11.67 28.02 11.12
N TRP A 192 10.55 27.66 11.72
CA TRP A 192 9.76 26.49 11.39
C TRP A 192 8.49 26.91 10.65
N GLY A 193 7.94 26.03 9.81
CA GLY A 193 6.60 26.24 9.28
C GLY A 193 5.60 26.41 10.44
N ALA A 194 4.65 27.36 10.31
CA ALA A 194 3.70 27.67 11.37
C ALA A 194 2.88 26.45 11.84
N THR A 195 2.72 25.44 10.99
CA THR A 195 2.01 24.19 11.29
C THR A 195 2.90 23.05 11.79
N ASN A 196 4.22 23.24 11.87
CA ASN A 196 5.16 22.23 12.34
C ASN A 196 5.28 22.30 13.86
N TYR A 197 4.29 21.80 14.58
CA TYR A 197 4.21 22.02 16.03
C TYR A 197 5.09 21.07 16.87
N SER A 198 5.62 20.01 16.29
CA SER A 198 6.57 19.09 16.95
C SER A 198 8.03 19.56 16.87
N ALA A 199 8.27 20.81 16.47
CA ALA A 199 9.60 21.39 16.38
C ALA A 199 9.78 22.44 17.47
N GLY A 200 10.90 22.35 18.17
CA GLY A 200 11.21 23.15 19.34
C GLY A 200 11.81 24.53 19.01
N GLY A 201 11.88 25.39 20.02
CA GLY A 201 12.76 26.55 20.05
C GLY A 201 14.14 26.21 20.64
N HIS A 202 14.21 25.25 21.56
CA HIS A 202 15.46 24.70 22.07
C HIS A 202 16.00 23.62 21.13
N VAL A 203 17.33 23.50 21.13
CA VAL A 203 18.02 22.44 20.40
C VAL A 203 19.13 21.87 21.26
N ALA A 204 19.42 20.58 21.09
CA ALA A 204 20.58 19.95 21.69
C ALA A 204 21.83 20.27 20.85
N THR A 205 22.82 20.86 21.51
CA THR A 205 24.02 21.41 20.88
C THR A 205 25.25 20.71 21.40
N MET A 206 25.97 20.04 20.49
CA MET A 206 27.27 19.45 20.72
C MET A 206 28.37 20.42 20.29
N THR A 207 29.32 20.70 21.18
CA THR A 207 30.56 21.43 20.87
C THR A 207 31.74 20.48 20.99
N VAL A 208 32.51 20.35 19.92
CA VAL A 208 33.67 19.45 19.83
C VAL A 208 34.82 20.00 20.68
N THR A 209 35.42 19.18 21.54
CA THR A 209 36.48 19.65 22.47
C THR A 209 37.89 19.49 21.93
N THR A 210 38.16 18.44 21.16
CA THR A 210 39.45 18.16 20.50
C THR A 210 39.22 17.72 19.05
N ASN A 211 40.23 17.82 18.17
CA ASN A 211 40.12 17.30 16.81
C ASN A 211 39.90 15.79 16.81
N GLY A 212 38.95 15.29 16.01
CA GLY A 212 38.62 13.87 15.90
C GLY A 212 37.13 13.61 15.77
N ALA A 213 36.71 12.35 15.93
CA ALA A 213 35.30 12.01 16.03
C ALA A 213 34.72 12.55 17.34
N ALA A 214 33.46 12.98 17.30
CA ALA A 214 32.75 13.48 18.47
C ALA A 214 31.28 13.04 18.42
N ASP A 215 30.71 12.64 19.55
CA ASP A 215 29.33 12.19 19.63
C ASP A 215 28.67 12.39 20.99
N PHE A 216 27.34 12.49 20.95
CA PHE A 216 26.46 12.50 22.09
C PHE A 216 25.21 11.67 21.81
N ARG A 217 24.46 11.33 22.85
CA ARG A 217 23.25 10.51 22.72
C ARG A 217 22.16 10.93 23.68
N SER A 218 20.94 10.51 23.39
CA SER A 218 19.83 10.64 24.33
C SER A 218 20.06 9.76 25.57
N THR A 219 19.56 10.23 26.71
CA THR A 219 19.49 9.46 27.96
C THR A 219 18.22 8.63 28.07
N ASP A 220 17.26 8.81 27.16
CA ASP A 220 16.07 7.97 27.09
C ASP A 220 16.40 6.55 26.60
N TRP A 221 15.70 5.59 27.20
CA TRP A 221 15.84 4.16 26.97
C TRP A 221 14.49 3.49 26.67
N PRO A 222 13.82 3.84 25.57
CA PRO A 222 12.61 3.15 25.17
C PRO A 222 12.83 1.64 25.02
N THR A 223 11.85 0.86 25.46
CA THR A 223 11.86 -0.59 25.29
C THR A 223 11.66 -0.98 23.83
N VAL A 224 12.40 -1.98 23.36
CA VAL A 224 12.29 -2.54 22.02
C VAL A 224 12.07 -4.04 22.03
N THR A 225 11.59 -4.58 20.92
CA THR A 225 11.32 -6.01 20.72
C THR A 225 12.31 -6.59 19.72
N PRO A 226 13.11 -7.62 20.08
CA PRO A 226 13.97 -8.32 19.12
C PRO A 226 13.23 -8.78 17.86
N GLY A 227 13.86 -8.64 16.70
CA GLY A 227 13.28 -9.01 15.41
C GLY A 227 12.30 -7.99 14.83
N ARG A 228 12.00 -6.89 15.52
CA ARG A 228 11.23 -5.77 14.98
C ARG A 228 12.16 -4.68 14.42
N GLU A 229 11.80 -4.11 13.27
CA GLU A 229 12.51 -2.96 12.72
C GLU A 229 12.10 -1.68 13.46
N TYR A 230 13.08 -0.81 13.72
CA TYR A 230 12.90 0.52 14.26
C TYR A 230 13.52 1.55 13.34
N LEU A 231 12.88 2.71 13.23
CA LEU A 231 13.35 3.89 12.51
C LEU A 231 13.67 4.97 13.53
N ALA A 232 14.86 5.56 13.43
CA ALA A 232 15.22 6.79 14.11
C ALA A 232 15.44 7.92 13.11
N TYR A 233 15.02 9.13 13.47
CA TYR A 233 15.32 10.33 12.69
C TYR A 233 15.44 11.58 13.57
N ALA A 234 16.13 12.58 13.06
CA ALA A 234 16.20 13.92 13.66
C ALA A 234 16.61 14.95 12.60
N TYR A 235 16.31 16.22 12.84
CA TYR A 235 16.90 17.32 12.08
C TYR A 235 18.31 17.61 12.61
N LEU A 236 19.29 17.64 11.72
CA LEU A 236 20.68 17.98 12.04
C LEU A 236 21.06 19.31 11.41
N ASN A 237 21.79 20.13 12.18
CA ASN A 237 22.42 21.36 11.72
C ASN A 237 23.94 21.19 11.70
N PRO A 238 24.54 20.83 10.54
CA PRO A 238 25.97 20.58 10.45
C PRO A 238 26.78 21.88 10.55
N PRO A 239 28.04 21.82 11.04
CA PRO A 239 28.89 23.01 11.18
C PRO A 239 29.31 23.64 9.84
N ALA A 240 29.41 22.82 8.78
CA ALA A 240 29.74 23.24 7.42
C ALA A 240 29.11 22.27 6.39
N SER A 241 28.95 22.71 5.14
CA SER A 241 28.65 21.78 4.04
C SER A 241 29.72 20.70 3.93
N GLY A 242 29.31 19.45 3.66
CA GLY A 242 30.23 18.31 3.58
C GLY A 242 30.79 17.81 4.92
N SER A 243 30.35 18.37 6.06
CA SER A 243 30.65 17.75 7.36
C SER A 243 30.04 16.35 7.40
N ALA A 244 30.82 15.35 7.84
CA ALA A 244 30.34 13.99 8.02
C ALA A 244 29.49 13.87 9.30
N SER A 245 28.39 14.64 9.34
CA SER A 245 27.37 14.58 10.39
C SER A 245 26.53 13.33 10.24
N TRP A 246 26.13 12.73 11.35
CA TRP A 246 25.38 11.48 11.31
C TRP A 246 24.39 11.35 12.47
N ILE A 247 23.42 10.46 12.25
CA ILE A 247 22.53 9.90 13.26
C ILE A 247 22.82 8.40 13.37
N GLU A 248 22.71 7.85 14.57
CA GLU A 248 22.96 6.44 14.86
C GLU A 248 21.89 5.87 15.79
N LEU A 249 21.26 4.77 15.38
CA LEU A 249 20.35 3.98 16.20
C LEU A 249 21.16 2.91 16.93
N ARG A 250 21.08 2.89 18.26
CA ARG A 250 21.85 1.97 19.11
C ARG A 250 20.90 1.07 19.88
N PHE A 251 21.18 -0.23 19.92
CA PHE A 251 20.44 -1.23 20.69
C PHE A 251 21.25 -1.75 21.86
N TYR A 252 20.57 -2.01 22.97
CA TYR A 252 21.16 -2.39 24.25
C TYR A 252 20.42 -3.57 24.86
N ASN A 253 21.15 -4.38 25.61
CA ASN A 253 20.57 -5.48 26.38
C ASN A 253 20.00 -5.02 27.73
N ALA A 254 19.46 -5.96 28.52
CA ALA A 254 18.92 -5.68 29.85
C ALA A 254 19.93 -5.09 30.86
N ALA A 255 21.23 -5.25 30.62
CA ALA A 255 22.31 -4.71 31.44
C ALA A 255 22.81 -3.33 30.92
N PHE A 256 22.08 -2.70 29.99
CA PHE A 256 22.47 -1.44 29.34
C PHE A 256 23.82 -1.50 28.61
N ALA A 257 24.27 -2.69 28.19
CA ALA A 257 25.42 -2.83 27.30
C ALA A 257 24.96 -2.70 25.83
N GLN A 258 25.64 -1.87 25.06
CA GLN A 258 25.38 -1.72 23.63
C GLN A 258 25.74 -3.02 22.90
N ILE A 259 24.80 -3.56 22.13
CA ILE A 259 24.99 -4.81 21.39
C ILE A 259 24.96 -4.62 19.87
N GLN A 260 24.39 -3.50 19.39
CA GLN A 260 24.41 -3.11 17.98
C GLN A 260 24.28 -1.60 17.84
N ALA A 261 24.88 -1.04 16.79
CA ALA A 261 24.71 0.35 16.41
C ALA A 261 24.74 0.47 14.89
N THR A 262 23.79 1.22 14.35
CA THR A 262 23.63 1.42 12.91
C THR A 262 23.60 2.92 12.64
N ARG A 263 24.46 3.37 11.73
CA ARG A 263 24.73 4.79 11.47
C ARG A 263 24.26 5.17 10.07
N SER A 264 23.73 6.38 9.96
CA SER A 264 23.38 7.02 8.70
C SER A 264 24.01 8.40 8.61
N VAL A 265 24.79 8.64 7.55
CA VAL A 265 25.52 9.89 7.33
C VAL A 265 24.66 10.86 6.51
N LEU A 266 24.53 12.07 7.01
CA LEU A 266 23.89 13.18 6.33
C LEU A 266 24.86 13.76 5.29
N ASN A 267 24.46 13.77 4.01
CA ASN A 267 25.14 14.58 3.00
C ASN A 267 24.40 15.91 2.80
N ALA A 268 24.73 16.89 3.65
CA ALA A 268 24.06 18.19 3.68
C ALA A 268 24.55 19.13 2.58
N PRO A 269 23.64 19.80 1.84
CA PRO A 269 24.02 20.79 0.83
C PRO A 269 24.53 22.12 1.43
N SER A 270 24.16 22.46 2.67
CA SER A 270 24.64 23.65 3.38
C SER A 270 24.59 23.47 4.91
N THR A 271 24.64 24.57 5.68
CA THR A 271 24.51 24.61 7.15
C THR A 271 23.07 24.84 7.61
N GLY A 272 22.08 24.43 6.82
CA GLY A 272 20.67 24.44 7.19
C GLY A 272 20.29 23.32 8.16
N TRP A 273 18.99 23.09 8.34
CA TRP A 273 18.45 21.96 9.09
C TRP A 273 17.99 20.86 8.12
N TYR A 274 18.52 19.66 8.28
CA TYR A 274 18.23 18.53 7.40
C TYR A 274 17.83 17.31 8.19
N ARG A 275 16.69 16.72 7.85
CA ARG A 275 16.25 15.49 8.50
C ARG A 275 17.05 14.30 8.00
N GLN A 276 17.78 13.64 8.89
CA GLN A 276 18.48 12.38 8.61
C GLN A 276 17.75 11.22 9.27
N ARG A 277 17.75 10.06 8.59
CA ARG A 277 17.05 8.85 9.04
C ARG A 277 17.99 7.65 9.08
N VAL A 278 17.73 6.74 10.00
CA VAL A 278 18.43 5.46 10.14
C VAL A 278 17.45 4.39 10.62
N SER A 279 17.47 3.20 10.01
CA SER A 279 16.66 2.07 10.46
C SER A 279 17.50 0.81 10.61
N ASP A 280 17.07 -0.04 11.55
CA ASP A 280 17.55 -1.40 11.63
C ASP A 280 16.64 -2.29 12.48
N TYR A 281 16.86 -3.61 12.39
CA TYR A 281 16.20 -4.57 13.27
C TYR A 281 16.88 -4.60 14.64
N ALA A 282 16.05 -4.60 15.70
CA ALA A 282 16.53 -4.89 17.04
C ALA A 282 17.09 -6.33 17.08
N PRO A 283 18.39 -6.53 17.41
CA PRO A 283 18.98 -7.85 17.41
C PRO A 283 18.45 -8.74 18.55
N ALA A 284 18.78 -10.03 18.48
CA ALA A 284 18.51 -10.95 19.58
C ALA A 284 19.13 -10.42 20.89
N GLY A 285 18.34 -10.39 21.97
CA GLY A 285 18.77 -9.87 23.28
C GLY A 285 18.64 -8.35 23.46
N ALA A 286 18.20 -7.60 22.43
CA ALA A 286 17.86 -6.19 22.59
C ALA A 286 16.66 -6.00 23.50
N VAL A 287 16.78 -5.06 24.44
CA VAL A 287 15.72 -4.65 25.38
C VAL A 287 15.46 -3.15 25.26
N TYR A 288 16.50 -2.35 25.02
CA TYR A 288 16.38 -0.91 24.91
C TYR A 288 17.00 -0.40 23.60
N ALA A 289 16.53 0.76 23.15
CA ALA A 289 17.17 1.52 22.08
C ALA A 289 17.45 2.96 22.53
N THR A 290 18.40 3.62 21.90
CA THR A 290 18.60 5.07 22.01
C THR A 290 19.11 5.63 20.69
N VAL A 291 19.09 6.95 20.56
CA VAL A 291 19.58 7.68 19.38
C VAL A 291 20.82 8.48 19.75
N ALA A 292 21.81 8.46 18.85
CA ALA A 292 23.04 9.22 18.98
C ALA A 292 23.30 10.06 17.73
N PHE A 293 24.09 11.12 17.90
CA PHE A 293 24.44 12.07 16.86
C PHE A 293 25.91 12.42 16.97
N GLY A 294 26.55 12.72 15.85
CA GLY A 294 27.96 13.10 15.89
C GLY A 294 28.55 13.52 14.57
N LEU A 295 29.87 13.71 14.61
CA LEU A 295 30.73 14.07 13.49
C LEU A 295 31.86 13.04 13.39
N SER A 296 32.11 12.49 12.21
CA SER A 296 33.19 11.51 12.01
C SER A 296 34.59 12.13 12.00
N THR A 297 34.73 13.36 11.52
CA THR A 297 36.00 14.09 11.42
C THR A 297 35.78 15.57 11.74
N ALA A 298 35.82 15.91 13.03
CA ALA A 298 35.57 17.27 13.49
C ALA A 298 36.84 18.01 13.92
N THR A 299 36.78 19.33 13.84
CA THR A 299 37.76 20.25 14.43
C THR A 299 37.24 20.77 15.77
N ALA A 300 38.13 20.94 16.75
CA ALA A 300 37.78 21.55 18.03
C ALA A 300 37.04 22.88 17.85
N GLY A 301 35.96 23.06 18.61
CA GLY A 301 35.07 24.22 18.53
C GLY A 301 33.97 24.13 17.47
N GLN A 302 33.96 23.11 16.60
CA GLN A 302 32.81 22.89 15.71
C GLN A 302 31.56 22.53 16.50
N VAL A 303 30.42 22.95 15.96
CA VAL A 303 29.10 22.78 16.59
C VAL A 303 28.18 21.99 15.68
N LEU A 304 27.60 20.90 16.21
CA LEU A 304 26.48 20.18 15.61
C LEU A 304 25.25 20.40 16.49
N ARG A 305 24.11 20.71 15.88
CA ARG A 305 22.84 20.81 16.60
C ARG A 305 21.86 19.76 16.11
N THR A 306 20.98 19.31 16.99
CA THR A 306 19.90 18.38 16.67
C THR A 306 18.58 18.82 17.30
N ASP A 307 17.49 18.50 16.62
CA ASP A 307 16.11 18.68 17.10
C ASP A 307 15.18 17.65 16.45
N GLY A 308 14.00 17.43 17.03
CA GLY A 308 12.97 16.50 16.54
C GLY A 308 13.44 15.05 16.54
N ALA A 309 14.10 14.61 17.61
CA ALA A 309 14.63 13.25 17.72
C ALA A 309 13.49 12.24 17.94
N VAL A 310 13.43 11.23 17.07
CA VAL A 310 12.38 10.21 17.10
C VAL A 310 12.99 8.82 17.04
N ILE A 311 12.42 7.89 17.81
CA ILE A 311 12.55 6.45 17.59
C ILE A 311 11.14 5.88 17.53
N LEU A 312 10.78 5.20 16.46
CA LEU A 312 9.49 4.54 16.32
C LEU A 312 9.63 3.19 15.63
N ALA A 313 8.57 2.38 15.67
CA ALA A 313 8.53 1.14 14.90
C ALA A 313 8.67 1.45 13.40
N GLY A 314 9.62 0.79 12.73
CA GLY A 314 9.97 1.07 11.33
C GLY A 314 8.73 1.08 10.44
N PRO A 315 8.47 2.17 9.70
CA PRO A 315 7.34 2.22 8.80
C PRO A 315 7.58 1.27 7.64
N ALA A 316 6.59 0.44 7.34
CA ALA A 316 6.63 -0.43 6.20
C ALA A 316 6.39 0.40 4.93
N ALA A 317 7.28 0.31 3.93
CA ALA A 317 7.09 0.95 2.62
C ALA A 317 5.74 0.57 1.97
N TYR A 318 5.32 -0.66 2.25
CA TYR A 318 4.01 -1.24 1.96
C TYR A 318 3.56 -2.12 3.14
N PRO A 319 2.27 -2.17 3.46
CA PRO A 319 1.75 -3.11 4.43
C PRO A 319 2.18 -4.55 4.11
N GLY A 320 2.77 -5.24 5.08
CA GLY A 320 3.22 -6.64 4.92
C GLY A 320 4.52 -6.83 4.12
N THR A 321 5.23 -5.76 3.75
CA THR A 321 6.52 -5.91 3.05
C THR A 321 7.55 -6.62 3.92
N VAL A 322 8.30 -7.53 3.30
CA VAL A 322 9.48 -8.16 3.89
C VAL A 322 10.77 -7.38 3.62
N VAL A 323 10.71 -6.36 2.75
CA VAL A 323 11.86 -5.48 2.47
C VAL A 323 12.05 -4.49 3.62
N PRO A 324 13.21 -4.47 4.29
CA PRO A 324 13.51 -3.52 5.37
C PRO A 324 13.49 -2.08 4.89
N TYR A 325 13.18 -1.13 5.77
CA TYR A 325 13.13 0.30 5.43
C TYR A 325 14.45 0.78 4.78
N LYS A 326 15.61 0.35 5.31
CA LYS A 326 16.93 0.72 4.75
C LYS A 326 17.16 0.30 3.30
N ASP A 327 16.54 -0.80 2.88
CA ASP A 327 16.66 -1.36 1.52
C ASP A 327 15.54 -0.87 0.61
N ALA A 328 14.51 -0.24 1.19
CA ALA A 328 13.36 0.32 0.49
C ALA A 328 13.53 1.82 0.19
N SER A 329 13.93 2.63 1.18
CA SER A 329 13.96 4.11 1.11
C SER A 329 15.33 4.71 0.81
N PHE A 330 16.41 3.91 0.94
CA PHE A 330 17.79 4.32 0.65
C PHE A 330 18.32 5.52 1.47
N GLU A 331 17.68 5.82 2.60
CA GLU A 331 18.03 6.96 3.45
C GLU A 331 19.44 6.86 4.06
N GLN A 332 19.92 5.64 4.28
CA GLN A 332 21.22 5.34 4.89
C GLN A 332 22.26 4.73 3.94
N GLY A 333 21.96 4.71 2.64
CA GLY A 333 22.86 4.19 1.60
C GLY A 333 22.10 3.39 0.54
N VAL A 334 22.81 2.51 -0.19
CA VAL A 334 22.19 1.58 -1.15
C VAL A 334 21.66 0.30 -0.49
N GLY A 335 21.70 0.22 0.84
CA GLY A 335 21.24 -0.96 1.58
C GLY A 335 22.04 -2.22 1.23
N ALA A 336 21.34 -3.37 1.18
CA ALA A 336 21.88 -4.66 0.76
C ALA A 336 21.90 -4.86 -0.76
N TRP A 337 21.65 -3.81 -1.56
CA TRP A 337 21.61 -3.93 -3.01
C TRP A 337 22.98 -4.11 -3.63
N THR A 338 23.06 -5.02 -4.59
CA THR A 338 24.30 -5.35 -5.31
C THR A 338 24.06 -5.45 -6.81
N VAL A 339 25.13 -5.26 -7.60
CA VAL A 339 25.13 -5.54 -9.03
C VAL A 339 25.50 -7.00 -9.22
N VAL A 340 24.55 -7.80 -9.68
CA VAL A 340 24.75 -9.25 -9.91
C VAL A 340 25.38 -9.51 -11.27
N SER A 341 25.08 -8.67 -12.26
CA SER A 341 25.70 -8.72 -13.58
C SER A 341 25.60 -7.37 -14.31
N GLY A 342 26.46 -7.16 -15.30
CA GLY A 342 26.53 -5.93 -16.08
C GLY A 342 27.53 -4.92 -15.51
N VAL A 343 27.45 -3.67 -16.00
CA VAL A 343 28.44 -2.61 -15.72
C VAL A 343 27.86 -1.41 -14.98
N GLY A 344 26.58 -1.46 -14.60
CA GLY A 344 25.95 -0.40 -13.85
C GLY A 344 26.57 -0.22 -12.47
N THR A 345 26.44 0.98 -11.92
CA THR A 345 26.92 1.34 -10.58
C THR A 345 25.76 1.79 -9.71
N LEU A 346 25.81 1.45 -8.42
CA LEU A 346 24.81 1.84 -7.42
C LEU A 346 25.39 2.97 -6.57
N ALA A 347 24.60 4.01 -6.36
CA ALA A 347 24.93 5.08 -5.41
C ALA A 347 23.66 5.60 -4.76
N ARG A 348 23.76 6.13 -3.53
CA ARG A 348 22.70 6.96 -2.96
C ARG A 348 22.72 8.30 -3.69
N VAL A 349 21.56 8.81 -4.08
CA VAL A 349 21.41 10.14 -4.67
C VAL A 349 21.81 11.17 -3.64
N GLU A 350 22.66 12.11 -4.01
CA GLU A 350 23.20 13.13 -3.11
C GLU A 350 23.35 14.46 -3.87
N PRO A 351 23.30 15.62 -3.17
CA PRO A 351 23.09 15.82 -1.73
C PRO A 351 21.62 15.64 -1.29
N TRP A 352 21.35 15.81 0.01
CA TRP A 352 20.01 15.72 0.63
C TRP A 352 18.95 16.49 -0.17
N GLY A 353 17.79 15.86 -0.40
CA GLY A 353 16.63 16.51 -1.02
C GLY A 353 16.73 16.68 -2.54
N THR A 354 17.73 16.08 -3.20
CA THR A 354 17.91 16.17 -4.66
C THR A 354 16.81 15.44 -5.44
N ASP A 355 16.50 14.20 -5.03
CA ASP A 355 15.39 13.42 -5.61
C ASP A 355 15.04 12.24 -4.71
N ALA A 356 13.75 12.11 -4.40
CA ALA A 356 13.19 11.07 -3.56
C ALA A 356 11.67 11.00 -3.73
N VAL A 357 11.09 9.88 -3.34
CA VAL A 357 9.65 9.65 -3.18
C VAL A 357 9.30 9.48 -1.71
N ASP A 358 10.05 8.65 -1.01
CA ASP A 358 10.04 8.59 0.45
C ASP A 358 11.29 9.28 0.99
N GLY A 359 11.18 9.87 2.17
CA GLY A 359 12.37 10.37 2.84
C GLY A 359 12.96 11.63 2.19
N SER A 360 14.25 11.56 1.86
CA SER A 360 15.07 12.67 1.34
C SER A 360 16.16 12.19 0.38
N TYR A 361 16.33 10.88 0.25
CA TYR A 361 17.27 10.21 -0.63
C TYR A 361 16.56 9.15 -1.48
N SER A 362 17.24 8.68 -2.51
CA SER A 362 16.85 7.54 -3.33
C SER A 362 18.12 6.83 -3.81
N MET A 363 18.02 5.65 -4.40
CA MET A 363 19.17 5.00 -5.04
C MET A 363 19.23 5.39 -6.52
N SER A 364 20.41 5.74 -7.02
CA SER A 364 20.70 5.86 -8.45
C SER A 364 21.42 4.62 -8.97
N VAL A 365 20.97 4.16 -10.13
CA VAL A 365 21.70 3.21 -10.99
C VAL A 365 22.19 3.96 -12.22
N SER A 366 23.50 4.00 -12.40
CA SER A 366 24.13 4.67 -13.55
C SER A 366 24.81 3.66 -14.45
N SER A 367 24.59 3.76 -15.77
CA SER A 367 25.26 2.95 -16.78
C SER A 367 26.02 3.84 -17.77
N ALA A 368 27.33 3.64 -17.87
CA ALA A 368 28.16 4.37 -18.84
C ALA A 368 27.89 3.92 -20.29
N THR A 369 27.41 2.69 -20.48
CA THR A 369 27.15 2.08 -21.80
C THR A 369 25.68 1.69 -21.98
N ALA A 370 25.24 1.55 -23.23
CA ALA A 370 23.92 1.05 -23.59
C ALA A 370 23.84 -0.48 -23.43
N THR A 371 23.87 -0.95 -22.18
CA THR A 371 23.96 -2.36 -21.80
C THR A 371 23.00 -2.70 -20.67
N THR A 372 22.70 -3.99 -20.52
CA THR A 372 21.91 -4.50 -19.40
C THR A 372 22.75 -4.61 -18.13
N THR A 373 22.15 -4.20 -17.01
CA THR A 373 22.64 -4.40 -15.64
C THR A 373 21.55 -5.09 -14.85
N THR A 374 21.89 -6.16 -14.13
CA THR A 374 20.98 -6.79 -13.17
C THR A 374 21.42 -6.44 -11.76
N ILE A 375 20.50 -5.86 -10.99
CA ILE A 375 20.71 -5.50 -9.60
C ILE A 375 19.77 -6.33 -8.72
N GLN A 376 20.22 -6.64 -7.51
CA GLN A 376 19.45 -7.47 -6.59
C GLN A 376 19.57 -6.92 -5.18
N SER A 377 18.43 -6.88 -4.48
CA SER A 377 18.35 -6.58 -3.05
C SER A 377 18.92 -7.70 -2.17
N GLY A 378 18.88 -7.51 -0.85
CA GLY A 378 19.12 -8.57 0.12
C GLY A 378 18.13 -9.74 -0.03
N ARG A 379 18.39 -10.82 0.71
CA ARG A 379 17.47 -11.96 0.83
C ARG A 379 16.63 -11.79 2.07
N TYR A 380 15.32 -11.88 1.92
CA TYR A 380 14.37 -11.66 3.00
C TYR A 380 13.54 -12.91 3.25
N PRO A 381 13.24 -13.25 4.51
CA PRO A 381 12.40 -14.39 4.84
C PRO A 381 10.97 -14.13 4.36
N VAL A 382 10.38 -15.13 3.69
CA VAL A 382 8.99 -15.11 3.20
C VAL A 382 8.12 -16.21 3.83
N GLY A 383 8.67 -16.99 4.77
CA GLY A 383 7.94 -18.07 5.44
C GLY A 383 7.61 -19.24 4.50
N ALA A 384 6.51 -19.96 4.76
CA ALA A 384 6.03 -21.02 3.87
C ALA A 384 5.33 -20.43 2.64
N ALA A 385 6.11 -19.83 1.74
CA ALA A 385 5.58 -19.04 0.62
C ALA A 385 5.07 -19.88 -0.55
N ALA A 386 5.44 -21.15 -0.65
CA ALA A 386 5.13 -22.01 -1.80
C ALA A 386 3.65 -21.96 -2.21
N GLY A 387 3.40 -21.66 -3.48
CA GLY A 387 2.05 -21.54 -4.05
C GLY A 387 1.32 -20.23 -3.73
N GLN A 388 1.87 -19.37 -2.87
CA GLN A 388 1.30 -18.06 -2.56
C GLN A 388 1.72 -17.02 -3.60
N SER A 389 0.86 -16.03 -3.84
CA SER A 389 1.17 -14.88 -4.70
C SER A 389 1.91 -13.80 -3.91
N TRP A 390 2.91 -13.22 -4.54
CA TRP A 390 3.75 -12.16 -4.00
C TRP A 390 3.84 -11.00 -4.98
N THR A 391 3.60 -9.79 -4.49
CA THR A 391 3.77 -8.56 -5.26
C THR A 391 5.15 -7.97 -5.01
N VAL A 392 5.85 -7.65 -6.10
CA VAL A 392 7.00 -6.75 -6.08
C VAL A 392 6.59 -5.41 -6.68
N GLN A 393 6.92 -4.31 -6.00
CA GLN A 393 6.70 -2.95 -6.47
C GLN A 393 7.91 -2.07 -6.18
N THR A 394 8.20 -1.14 -7.08
CA THR A 394 9.31 -0.19 -6.93
C THR A 394 8.95 1.13 -7.56
N GLY A 395 9.31 2.22 -6.90
CA GLY A 395 9.22 3.58 -7.44
C GLY A 395 10.44 3.80 -8.31
N LEU A 396 10.22 4.20 -9.56
CA LEU A 396 11.29 4.36 -10.54
C LEU A 396 11.16 5.69 -11.26
N LYS A 397 12.30 6.30 -11.61
CA LYS A 397 12.36 7.53 -12.39
C LYS A 397 13.59 7.54 -13.29
N VAL A 398 13.40 7.76 -14.58
CA VAL A 398 14.52 8.00 -15.49
C VAL A 398 15.02 9.42 -15.26
N ALA A 399 16.26 9.55 -14.80
CA ALA A 399 16.91 10.84 -14.59
C ALA A 399 17.73 11.29 -15.81
N ALA A 400 18.28 10.34 -16.57
CA ALA A 400 19.00 10.60 -17.81
C ALA A 400 18.95 9.39 -18.75
N GLY A 401 19.06 9.64 -20.06
CA GLY A 401 19.08 8.60 -21.08
C GLY A 401 17.73 7.93 -21.29
N SER A 402 17.76 6.64 -21.60
CA SER A 402 16.56 5.84 -21.86
C SER A 402 16.78 4.41 -21.38
N TRP A 403 15.71 3.78 -20.89
CA TRP A 403 15.78 2.49 -20.22
C TRP A 403 14.64 1.59 -20.65
N ASN A 404 14.95 0.30 -20.82
CA ASN A 404 13.99 -0.77 -20.67
C ASN A 404 14.25 -1.46 -19.33
N PHE A 405 13.22 -2.00 -18.70
CA PHE A 405 13.40 -2.68 -17.43
C PHE A 405 12.41 -3.83 -17.21
N SER A 406 12.83 -4.82 -16.43
CA SER A 406 12.02 -5.94 -15.95
C SER A 406 12.16 -6.08 -14.44
N ARG A 407 11.06 -6.44 -13.79
CA ARG A 407 10.97 -6.70 -12.34
C ARG A 407 10.87 -8.20 -12.13
N ALA A 408 11.62 -8.71 -11.17
CA ALA A 408 11.65 -10.12 -10.85
C ALA A 408 11.73 -10.35 -9.34
N ILE A 409 11.31 -11.55 -8.93
CA ILE A 409 11.60 -12.12 -7.62
C ILE A 409 12.50 -13.32 -7.84
N ARG A 410 13.64 -13.34 -7.14
CA ARG A 410 14.52 -14.51 -7.06
C ARG A 410 14.22 -15.27 -5.78
N TRP A 411 14.04 -16.58 -5.89
CA TRP A 411 13.56 -17.43 -4.81
C TRP A 411 14.68 -18.32 -4.27
N TYR A 412 14.66 -18.53 -2.95
CA TYR A 412 15.61 -19.42 -2.29
C TYR A 412 14.92 -20.32 -1.27
N ASP A 413 15.50 -21.49 -1.04
CA ASP A 413 15.09 -22.38 0.04
C ASP A 413 15.72 -21.97 1.39
N ALA A 414 15.45 -22.76 2.44
CA ALA A 414 15.96 -22.49 3.79
C ALA A 414 17.48 -22.71 3.90
N ALA A 415 18.08 -23.46 2.97
CA ALA A 415 19.52 -23.71 2.87
C ALA A 415 20.24 -22.67 1.99
N ASN A 416 19.53 -21.64 1.50
CA ASN A 416 20.00 -20.62 0.57
C ASN A 416 20.30 -21.13 -0.85
N THR A 417 19.74 -22.27 -1.25
CA THR A 417 19.80 -22.76 -2.63
C THR A 417 18.90 -21.89 -3.50
N ASP A 418 19.42 -21.46 -4.66
CA ASP A 418 18.65 -20.73 -5.66
C ASP A 418 17.60 -21.66 -6.31
N LEU A 419 16.33 -21.30 -6.19
CA LEU A 419 15.20 -21.99 -6.81
C LEU A 419 14.81 -21.38 -8.16
N GLY A 420 15.58 -20.38 -8.62
CA GLY A 420 15.33 -19.65 -9.85
C GLY A 420 14.60 -18.33 -9.62
N ARG A 421 14.22 -17.69 -10.74
CA ARG A 421 13.56 -16.39 -10.74
C ARG A 421 12.24 -16.42 -11.49
N THR A 422 11.28 -15.65 -11.00
CA THR A 422 10.05 -15.31 -11.70
C THR A 422 10.11 -13.84 -12.11
N ALA A 423 10.00 -13.55 -13.40
CA ALA A 423 10.24 -12.21 -13.95
C ALA A 423 9.11 -11.76 -14.88
N ALA A 424 8.80 -10.46 -14.86
CA ALA A 424 7.89 -9.85 -15.81
C ALA A 424 8.61 -9.59 -17.15
N ASN A 425 7.85 -9.42 -18.22
CA ASN A 425 8.43 -8.96 -19.49
C ASN A 425 9.06 -7.59 -19.33
N ALA A 426 10.15 -7.35 -20.07
CA ALA A 426 10.79 -6.05 -20.10
C ALA A 426 9.86 -5.02 -20.77
N VAL A 427 9.75 -3.84 -20.18
CA VAL A 427 8.96 -2.71 -20.71
C VAL A 427 9.83 -1.47 -20.80
N VAL A 428 9.47 -0.54 -21.67
CA VAL A 428 10.11 0.78 -21.74
C VAL A 428 9.79 1.54 -20.46
N ALA A 429 10.80 2.14 -19.83
CA ALA A 429 10.63 2.97 -18.65
C ALA A 429 9.87 4.26 -19.00
N PRO A 430 8.72 4.55 -18.35
CA PRO A 430 8.01 5.80 -18.56
C PRO A 430 8.82 7.05 -18.21
N THR A 431 8.58 8.14 -18.93
CA THR A 431 9.17 9.47 -18.70
C THR A 431 8.14 10.57 -19.03
N PRO A 432 8.09 11.70 -18.31
CA PRO A 432 8.91 12.10 -17.15
C PRO A 432 8.32 11.69 -15.80
N GLY A 433 9.09 11.87 -14.72
CA GLY A 433 8.60 11.75 -13.34
C GLY A 433 8.78 10.38 -12.69
N TRP A 434 8.29 10.27 -11.46
CA TRP A 434 8.25 9.02 -10.71
C TRP A 434 7.02 8.21 -11.10
N TRP A 435 7.21 6.91 -11.29
CA TRP A 435 6.13 5.98 -11.61
C TRP A 435 6.26 4.70 -10.79
N TRP A 436 5.13 4.02 -10.68
CA TRP A 436 4.97 2.82 -9.88
C TRP A 436 4.56 1.68 -10.79
N LEU A 437 5.37 0.63 -10.84
CA LEU A 437 4.99 -0.59 -11.54
C LEU A 437 5.13 -1.77 -10.59
N ALA A 438 4.02 -2.49 -10.44
CA ALA A 438 3.92 -3.70 -9.64
C ALA A 438 3.91 -4.93 -10.55
N SER A 439 4.34 -6.07 -10.04
CA SER A 439 4.19 -7.37 -10.69
C SER A 439 3.97 -8.45 -9.64
N GLN A 440 3.11 -9.41 -9.96
CA GLN A 440 2.76 -10.50 -9.08
C GLN A 440 3.33 -11.81 -9.60
N PHE A 441 3.87 -12.61 -8.69
CA PHE A 441 4.42 -13.92 -9.01
C PHE A 441 4.05 -14.93 -7.93
N THR A 442 3.84 -16.17 -8.34
CA THR A 442 3.63 -17.29 -7.43
C THR A 442 4.98 -17.84 -6.97
N ALA A 443 5.18 -17.98 -5.66
CA ALA A 443 6.41 -18.57 -5.14
C ALA A 443 6.51 -20.06 -5.50
N PRO A 444 7.67 -20.54 -5.95
CA PRO A 444 7.86 -21.96 -6.29
C PRO A 444 7.84 -22.84 -5.04
N ALA A 445 7.74 -24.16 -5.24
CA ALA A 445 7.83 -25.14 -4.17
C ALA A 445 9.17 -25.02 -3.42
N GLY A 446 9.11 -25.08 -2.08
CA GLY A 446 10.30 -24.98 -1.22
C GLY A 446 10.81 -23.55 -0.97
N ALA A 447 10.20 -22.51 -1.56
CA ALA A 447 10.59 -21.13 -1.32
C ALA A 447 10.35 -20.72 0.13
N THR A 448 11.41 -20.24 0.79
CA THR A 448 11.36 -19.68 2.16
C THR A 448 12.02 -18.32 2.29
N GLN A 449 12.79 -17.92 1.28
CA GLN A 449 13.40 -16.60 1.18
C GLN A 449 13.23 -16.06 -0.24
N ALA A 450 13.25 -14.74 -0.38
CA ALA A 450 13.15 -14.07 -1.67
C ALA A 450 14.01 -12.81 -1.71
N ALA A 451 14.46 -12.44 -2.90
CA ALA A 451 15.11 -11.16 -3.17
C ALA A 451 14.42 -10.47 -4.35
N VAL A 452 14.26 -9.15 -4.26
CA VAL A 452 13.89 -8.32 -5.40
C VAL A 452 15.07 -8.26 -6.37
N GLU A 453 14.83 -8.62 -7.64
CA GLU A 453 15.80 -8.52 -8.74
C GLU A 453 15.24 -7.57 -9.81
N LEU A 454 16.03 -6.60 -10.24
CA LEU A 454 15.68 -5.66 -11.30
C LEU A 454 16.67 -5.79 -12.45
N ILE A 455 16.15 -6.00 -13.65
CA ILE A 455 16.95 -6.12 -14.88
C ILE A 455 16.76 -4.81 -15.64
N LEU A 456 17.80 -3.98 -15.66
CA LEU A 456 17.79 -2.62 -16.15
C LEU A 456 18.64 -2.53 -17.42
N THR A 457 18.03 -2.29 -18.57
CA THR A 457 18.71 -2.17 -19.86
C THR A 457 18.76 -0.72 -20.30
N ALA A 458 19.94 -0.10 -20.17
CA ALA A 458 20.18 1.23 -20.73
C ALA A 458 20.19 1.12 -22.26
N THR A 459 19.42 1.97 -22.93
CA THR A 459 19.39 2.04 -24.41
C THR A 459 20.26 3.17 -24.96
N ALA A 460 20.89 3.95 -24.08
CA ALA A 460 21.87 4.99 -24.40
C ALA A 460 23.05 4.98 -23.41
N THR A 461 24.18 5.58 -23.80
CA THR A 461 25.31 5.84 -22.88
C THR A 461 24.94 6.89 -21.83
N SER A 462 25.66 6.89 -20.70
CA SER A 462 25.43 7.84 -19.59
C SER A 462 23.99 7.88 -19.07
N SER A 463 23.31 6.72 -19.11
CA SER A 463 21.92 6.60 -18.65
C SER A 463 21.86 6.49 -17.13
N VAL A 464 20.85 7.12 -16.52
CA VAL A 464 20.64 7.09 -15.06
C VAL A 464 19.17 6.84 -14.76
N ILE A 465 18.89 5.84 -13.94
CA ILE A 465 17.56 5.55 -13.38
C ILE A 465 17.64 5.58 -11.86
N ARG A 466 16.60 6.12 -11.22
CA ARG A 466 16.47 6.24 -9.77
C ARG A 466 15.42 5.29 -9.25
N LEU A 467 15.65 4.77 -8.05
CA LEU A 467 14.84 3.77 -7.36
C LEU A 467 14.52 4.28 -5.97
N ASP A 468 13.27 4.12 -5.56
CA ASP A 468 12.83 4.43 -4.20
C ASP A 468 11.60 3.60 -3.80
N ARG A 469 11.37 3.50 -2.50
CA ARG A 469 10.27 2.81 -1.82
C ARG A 469 9.97 1.45 -2.47
N VAL A 470 10.95 0.55 -2.35
CA VAL A 470 10.85 -0.83 -2.83
C VAL A 470 10.02 -1.69 -1.88
N GLY A 471 9.19 -2.58 -2.42
CA GLY A 471 8.39 -3.52 -1.64
C GLY A 471 8.34 -4.92 -2.23
N LEU A 472 8.21 -5.89 -1.33
CA LEU A 472 7.92 -7.28 -1.62
C LEU A 472 6.99 -7.82 -0.52
N TRP A 473 5.75 -8.16 -0.84
CA TRP A 473 4.77 -8.64 0.14
C TRP A 473 3.88 -9.72 -0.45
N GLN A 474 3.33 -10.57 0.42
CA GLN A 474 2.31 -11.52 0.03
C GLN A 474 1.04 -10.78 -0.36
N SER A 475 0.47 -11.12 -1.51
CA SER A 475 -0.75 -10.51 -2.02
C SER A 475 -1.73 -11.56 -2.53
N VAL A 476 -2.99 -11.17 -2.67
CA VAL A 476 -3.97 -11.98 -3.38
C VAL A 476 -3.67 -11.88 -4.90
N PRO A 477 -3.75 -12.99 -5.67
CA PRO A 477 -3.55 -12.95 -7.11
C PRO A 477 -4.53 -12.00 -7.81
N VAL A 478 -4.04 -11.20 -8.76
CA VAL A 478 -4.87 -10.35 -9.62
C VAL A 478 -5.70 -11.14 -10.63
N ALA A 479 -5.34 -12.40 -10.86
CA ALA A 479 -6.05 -13.35 -11.68
C ALA A 479 -5.84 -14.76 -11.13
N GLU A 480 -6.91 -15.49 -10.90
CA GLU A 480 -6.86 -16.88 -10.45
C GLU A 480 -7.98 -17.69 -11.10
N ALA A 481 -7.73 -19.00 -11.26
CA ALA A 481 -8.71 -19.96 -11.75
C ALA A 481 -8.65 -21.20 -10.86
N THR A 482 -9.80 -21.60 -10.33
CA THR A 482 -9.95 -22.74 -9.40
C THR A 482 -11.01 -23.69 -9.94
N VAL A 483 -10.72 -24.99 -9.95
CA VAL A 483 -11.69 -26.00 -10.40
C VAL A 483 -12.69 -26.29 -9.29
N ASN A 484 -13.96 -26.43 -9.66
CA ASN A 484 -14.96 -27.13 -8.86
C ASN A 484 -15.25 -28.50 -9.49
N PRO A 485 -14.69 -29.60 -8.95
CA PRO A 485 -14.88 -30.93 -9.52
C PRO A 485 -16.34 -31.41 -9.48
N ALA A 486 -17.12 -30.99 -8.48
CA ALA A 486 -18.49 -31.45 -8.29
C ALA A 486 -19.43 -30.98 -9.41
N THR A 487 -19.17 -29.80 -9.97
CA THR A 487 -19.92 -29.21 -11.10
C THR A 487 -19.13 -29.23 -12.40
N ALA A 488 -17.89 -29.76 -12.36
CA ALA A 488 -16.92 -29.76 -13.43
C ALA A 488 -16.81 -28.39 -14.15
N SER A 489 -16.75 -27.33 -13.33
CA SER A 489 -16.64 -25.94 -13.75
C SER A 489 -15.36 -25.30 -13.22
N VAL A 490 -15.03 -24.11 -13.73
CA VAL A 490 -13.90 -23.31 -13.25
C VAL A 490 -14.40 -21.99 -12.70
N LEU A 491 -14.08 -21.68 -11.44
CA LEU A 491 -14.24 -20.36 -10.85
C LEU A 491 -13.04 -19.50 -11.23
N VAL A 492 -13.27 -18.43 -11.97
CA VAL A 492 -12.25 -17.48 -12.41
C VAL A 492 -12.49 -16.16 -11.69
N THR A 493 -11.45 -15.64 -11.04
CA THR A 493 -11.50 -14.32 -10.39
C THR A 493 -10.44 -13.41 -10.97
N PHE A 494 -10.86 -12.24 -11.45
CA PHE A 494 -10.01 -11.14 -11.87
C PHE A 494 -10.19 -9.96 -10.92
N ARG A 495 -9.09 -9.37 -10.44
CA ARG A 495 -9.09 -8.28 -9.46
C ARG A 495 -8.36 -7.05 -9.99
N GLU A 496 -8.59 -5.93 -9.31
CA GLU A 496 -8.05 -4.61 -9.62
C GLU A 496 -8.37 -4.17 -11.05
N LEU A 497 -9.58 -4.49 -11.52
CA LEU A 497 -10.07 -4.12 -12.84
C LEU A 497 -10.42 -2.62 -12.88
N THR A 498 -9.98 -1.93 -13.93
CA THR A 498 -10.39 -0.53 -14.16
C THR A 498 -11.79 -0.48 -14.78
N ALA A 499 -12.51 0.63 -14.61
CA ALA A 499 -13.77 0.85 -15.30
C ALA A 499 -13.58 0.91 -16.83
N GLY A 500 -14.50 0.33 -17.60
CA GLY A 500 -14.43 0.25 -19.06
C GLY A 500 -15.40 -0.76 -19.65
N THR A 501 -15.07 -1.35 -20.79
CA THR A 501 -15.74 -2.55 -21.33
C THR A 501 -14.84 -3.76 -21.20
N ILE A 502 -15.36 -4.88 -20.69
CA ILE A 502 -14.60 -6.11 -20.45
C ILE A 502 -15.01 -7.22 -21.42
N THR A 503 -14.01 -7.92 -21.94
CA THR A 503 -14.19 -9.18 -22.68
C THR A 503 -13.35 -10.26 -22.01
N VAL A 504 -13.91 -11.46 -21.85
CA VAL A 504 -13.24 -12.60 -21.20
C VAL A 504 -13.23 -13.81 -22.12
N TRP A 505 -12.04 -14.38 -22.30
CA TRP A 505 -11.81 -15.57 -23.10
C TRP A 505 -11.27 -16.72 -22.25
N ARG A 506 -11.78 -17.91 -22.55
CA ARG A 506 -11.12 -19.18 -22.30
C ARG A 506 -10.18 -19.47 -23.47
N ILE A 507 -8.95 -19.88 -23.17
CA ILE A 507 -7.90 -20.15 -24.15
C ILE A 507 -7.41 -21.59 -23.98
N THR A 508 -7.54 -22.39 -25.02
CA THR A 508 -7.01 -23.77 -25.09
C THR A 508 -5.53 -23.79 -25.53
N PRO A 509 -4.80 -24.91 -25.39
CA PRO A 509 -3.35 -24.96 -25.66
C PRO A 509 -2.96 -24.68 -27.11
N ASP A 510 -3.90 -24.85 -28.04
CA ASP A 510 -3.76 -24.50 -29.46
C ASP A 510 -3.91 -22.98 -29.73
N GLY A 511 -4.22 -22.19 -28.70
CA GLY A 511 -4.43 -20.75 -28.79
C GLY A 511 -5.86 -20.35 -29.18
N THR A 512 -6.77 -21.30 -29.39
CA THR A 512 -8.17 -21.00 -29.70
C THR A 512 -8.81 -20.25 -28.54
N ARG A 513 -9.52 -19.15 -28.85
CA ARG A 513 -10.19 -18.30 -27.88
C ARG A 513 -11.70 -18.46 -27.98
N THR A 514 -12.33 -18.84 -26.89
CA THR A 514 -13.80 -18.92 -26.77
C THR A 514 -14.25 -17.96 -25.67
N LEU A 515 -15.31 -17.19 -25.92
CA LEU A 515 -15.85 -16.28 -24.91
C LEU A 515 -16.40 -17.05 -23.71
N VAL A 516 -16.18 -16.50 -22.52
CA VAL A 516 -16.75 -17.03 -21.27
C VAL A 516 -18.14 -16.47 -21.06
N ARG A 517 -19.08 -17.30 -20.61
CA ARG A 517 -20.44 -16.89 -20.29
C ARG A 517 -20.51 -16.25 -18.90
N GLY A 518 -21.12 -15.07 -18.84
CA GLY A 518 -21.46 -14.36 -17.61
C GLY A 518 -22.97 -14.33 -17.38
N SER A 519 -23.41 -13.47 -16.46
CA SER A 519 -24.82 -13.38 -16.02
C SER A 519 -25.80 -12.87 -17.08
N THR A 520 -25.32 -12.15 -18.10
CA THR A 520 -26.17 -11.56 -19.17
C THR A 520 -25.90 -12.12 -20.56
N GLY A 521 -25.09 -13.18 -20.68
CA GLY A 521 -24.67 -13.76 -21.95
C GLY A 521 -23.16 -13.97 -21.99
N LEU A 522 -22.58 -14.09 -23.19
CA LEU A 522 -21.13 -14.09 -23.36
C LEU A 522 -20.53 -12.74 -22.91
N ILE A 523 -19.42 -12.77 -22.16
CA ILE A 523 -18.74 -11.56 -21.68
C ILE A 523 -17.91 -10.99 -22.84
N ASP A 524 -18.57 -10.17 -23.67
CA ASP A 524 -17.97 -9.48 -24.80
C ASP A 524 -18.33 -7.99 -24.80
N GLY A 525 -17.35 -7.14 -24.51
CA GLY A 525 -17.53 -5.69 -24.47
C GLY A 525 -18.50 -5.21 -23.39
N LEU A 526 -18.67 -5.97 -22.31
CA LEU A 526 -19.65 -5.67 -21.26
C LEU A 526 -19.18 -4.47 -20.44
N VAL A 527 -20.06 -3.49 -20.21
CA VAL A 527 -19.72 -2.31 -19.37
C VAL A 527 -19.43 -2.78 -17.95
N TRP A 528 -18.22 -2.48 -17.48
CA TRP A 528 -17.71 -2.92 -16.20
C TRP A 528 -17.26 -1.73 -15.36
N THR A 529 -17.75 -1.65 -14.13
CA THR A 529 -17.44 -0.57 -13.18
C THR A 529 -16.84 -1.08 -11.87
N ALA A 530 -16.92 -2.39 -11.61
CA ALA A 530 -16.38 -3.00 -10.41
C ALA A 530 -14.89 -3.30 -10.55
N GLU A 531 -14.18 -3.38 -9.43
CA GLU A 531 -12.75 -3.72 -9.41
C GLU A 531 -12.50 -5.24 -9.47
N THR A 532 -13.54 -6.06 -9.28
CA THR A 532 -13.41 -7.51 -9.23
C THR A 532 -14.49 -8.18 -10.07
N LEU A 533 -14.10 -9.02 -11.02
CA LEU A 533 -14.97 -9.93 -11.77
C LEU A 533 -14.77 -11.35 -11.23
N VAL A 534 -15.86 -11.98 -10.81
CA VAL A 534 -15.91 -13.41 -10.47
C VAL A 534 -16.87 -14.09 -11.45
N VAL A 535 -16.40 -15.12 -12.15
CA VAL A 535 -17.21 -15.87 -13.12
C VAL A 535 -16.98 -17.36 -12.98
N GLU A 536 -18.06 -18.13 -13.05
CA GLU A 536 -18.02 -19.59 -13.09
C GLU A 536 -18.22 -20.07 -14.53
N ASP A 537 -17.20 -20.72 -15.08
CA ASP A 537 -17.22 -21.28 -16.42
C ASP A 537 -17.62 -22.75 -16.39
N TYR A 538 -18.89 -23.01 -16.67
CA TYR A 538 -19.46 -24.35 -16.82
C TYR A 538 -19.27 -24.94 -18.22
N GLU A 539 -18.58 -24.24 -19.12
CA GLU A 539 -18.33 -24.68 -20.50
C GLU A 539 -16.84 -25.00 -20.72
N ALA A 540 -16.04 -25.05 -19.65
CA ALA A 540 -14.64 -25.46 -19.71
C ALA A 540 -14.53 -26.92 -20.20
N PRO A 541 -13.67 -27.21 -21.19
CA PRO A 541 -13.49 -28.55 -21.71
C PRO A 541 -12.88 -29.48 -20.66
N LEU A 542 -13.36 -30.72 -20.61
CA LEU A 542 -12.91 -31.72 -19.66
C LEU A 542 -11.52 -32.24 -20.03
N THR A 543 -10.63 -32.40 -19.04
CA THR A 543 -9.26 -32.94 -19.19
C THR A 543 -8.33 -32.18 -20.13
N VAL A 544 -8.76 -31.01 -20.64
CA VAL A 544 -7.96 -30.11 -21.47
C VAL A 544 -7.53 -28.91 -20.62
N PRO A 545 -6.22 -28.58 -20.54
CA PRO A 545 -5.78 -27.41 -19.81
C PRO A 545 -6.24 -26.12 -20.51
N VAL A 546 -6.89 -25.23 -19.76
CA VAL A 546 -7.37 -23.94 -20.27
C VAL A 546 -6.85 -22.79 -19.43
N SER A 547 -6.50 -21.68 -20.07
CA SER A 547 -6.16 -20.41 -19.41
C SER A 547 -7.28 -19.40 -19.61
N TYR A 548 -7.39 -18.39 -18.74
CA TYR A 548 -8.41 -17.35 -18.86
C TYR A 548 -7.77 -15.98 -19.05
N TYR A 549 -8.18 -15.28 -20.09
CA TYR A 549 -7.68 -13.95 -20.44
C TYR A 549 -8.83 -12.95 -20.38
N ALA A 550 -8.64 -11.84 -19.67
CA ALA A 550 -9.57 -10.72 -19.68
C ALA A 550 -8.89 -9.49 -20.24
N GLU A 551 -9.61 -8.70 -21.03
CA GLU A 551 -9.16 -7.38 -21.45
C GLU A 551 -10.22 -6.33 -21.10
N VAL A 552 -9.75 -5.19 -20.60
CA VAL A 552 -10.58 -4.01 -20.35
C VAL A 552 -10.22 -2.96 -21.38
N ARG A 553 -11.24 -2.37 -21.99
CA ARG A 553 -11.11 -1.27 -22.95
C ARG A 553 -11.76 0.00 -22.42
N SER A 554 -11.15 1.14 -22.71
CA SER A 554 -11.75 2.46 -22.52
C SER A 554 -11.59 3.26 -23.80
N GLY A 555 -12.69 3.83 -24.31
CA GLY A 555 -12.70 4.50 -25.62
C GLY A 555 -12.25 3.60 -26.79
N GLY A 556 -12.47 2.29 -26.69
CA GLY A 556 -12.07 1.30 -27.70
C GLY A 556 -10.61 0.81 -27.62
N VAL A 557 -9.78 1.43 -26.78
CA VAL A 557 -8.37 1.06 -26.58
C VAL A 557 -8.24 0.11 -25.39
N VAL A 558 -7.47 -0.97 -25.52
CA VAL A 558 -7.14 -1.86 -24.39
C VAL A 558 -6.31 -1.09 -23.37
N THR A 559 -6.89 -0.87 -22.19
CA THR A 559 -6.22 -0.17 -21.08
C THR A 559 -5.62 -1.14 -20.09
N GLN A 560 -6.15 -2.36 -20.02
CA GLN A 560 -5.74 -3.34 -19.02
C GLN A 560 -5.99 -4.77 -19.52
N THR A 561 -5.14 -5.69 -19.09
CA THR A 561 -5.33 -7.14 -19.32
C THR A 561 -5.07 -7.93 -18.05
N ARG A 562 -5.65 -9.13 -17.97
CA ARG A 562 -5.44 -10.13 -16.92
C ARG A 562 -5.34 -11.52 -17.53
N LEU A 563 -4.51 -12.37 -16.93
CA LEU A 563 -4.34 -13.76 -17.36
C LEU A 563 -4.31 -14.66 -16.12
N ALA A 564 -5.29 -15.55 -15.99
CA ALA A 564 -5.21 -16.69 -15.08
C ALA A 564 -4.56 -17.86 -15.84
N GLY A 565 -3.57 -18.50 -15.21
CA GLY A 565 -2.79 -19.58 -15.81
C GLY A 565 -3.60 -20.84 -16.13
N PRO A 566 -2.97 -21.85 -16.75
CA PRO A 566 -3.67 -23.06 -17.19
C PRO A 566 -4.23 -23.84 -15.99
N ILE A 567 -5.48 -24.26 -16.12
CA ILE A 567 -6.19 -25.11 -15.16
C ILE A 567 -6.90 -26.23 -15.92
N THR A 568 -6.99 -27.42 -15.33
CA THR A 568 -7.61 -28.60 -15.98
C THR A 568 -8.76 -29.10 -15.13
N VAL A 569 -9.95 -29.22 -15.71
CA VAL A 569 -11.10 -29.86 -15.06
C VAL A 569 -10.90 -31.39 -15.12
N PRO A 570 -10.71 -32.09 -13.98
CA PRO A 570 -10.52 -33.54 -13.98
C PRO A 570 -11.83 -34.24 -14.31
N HIS A 571 -11.74 -35.39 -14.99
CA HIS A 571 -12.87 -36.27 -15.25
C HIS A 571 -12.35 -37.70 -15.45
N ASP A 572 -12.67 -38.58 -14.51
CA ASP A 572 -11.96 -39.85 -14.36
C ASP A 572 -12.68 -41.06 -14.99
N ASP A 573 -14.01 -40.96 -15.22
CA ASP A 573 -14.80 -42.05 -15.78
C ASP A 573 -15.09 -41.83 -17.27
N PRO A 574 -14.48 -42.64 -18.17
CA PRO A 574 -14.70 -42.52 -19.60
C PRO A 574 -16.12 -42.91 -20.04
N ASN A 575 -16.94 -43.53 -19.19
CA ASN A 575 -18.34 -43.85 -19.52
C ASN A 575 -19.32 -42.75 -19.11
N MET A 576 -18.88 -41.75 -18.35
CA MET A 576 -19.71 -40.64 -17.93
C MET A 576 -19.50 -39.45 -18.86
N ALA A 577 -20.59 -38.82 -19.27
CA ALA A 577 -20.59 -37.53 -19.96
C ALA A 577 -21.40 -36.52 -19.17
N TRP A 578 -21.12 -35.23 -19.35
CA TRP A 578 -21.94 -34.16 -18.82
C TRP A 578 -22.99 -33.74 -19.86
N LEU A 579 -24.23 -33.63 -19.42
CA LEU A 579 -25.25 -32.83 -20.09
C LEU A 579 -25.45 -31.56 -19.26
N ARG A 580 -25.16 -30.42 -19.86
CA ARG A 580 -25.19 -29.13 -19.17
C ARG A 580 -26.20 -28.21 -19.83
N ASP A 581 -26.96 -27.46 -19.03
CA ASP A 581 -27.71 -26.31 -19.51
C ASP A 581 -26.81 -25.07 -19.29
N PRO A 582 -26.25 -24.46 -20.35
CA PRO A 582 -25.37 -23.30 -20.21
C PRO A 582 -26.04 -22.09 -19.54
N GLY A 583 -27.37 -21.99 -19.60
CA GLY A 583 -28.13 -20.93 -18.96
C GLY A 583 -28.56 -21.26 -17.52
N ASN A 584 -28.60 -22.53 -17.14
CA ASN A 584 -29.07 -22.98 -15.82
C ASN A 584 -28.14 -24.08 -15.25
N PRO A 585 -26.92 -23.74 -14.81
CA PRO A 585 -25.94 -24.73 -14.40
C PRO A 585 -26.36 -25.61 -13.22
N GLN A 586 -27.29 -25.16 -12.39
CA GLN A 586 -27.90 -25.94 -11.33
C GLN A 586 -28.62 -27.20 -11.83
N ARG A 587 -28.97 -27.27 -13.12
CA ARG A 587 -29.58 -28.44 -13.78
C ARG A 587 -28.54 -29.41 -14.35
N ASN A 588 -27.28 -29.03 -14.39
CA ASN A 588 -26.22 -29.84 -14.98
C ASN A 588 -26.13 -31.19 -14.26
N MET A 589 -25.97 -32.26 -15.03
CA MET A 589 -25.77 -33.58 -14.46
C MET A 589 -24.83 -34.43 -15.30
N GLN A 590 -24.24 -35.42 -14.63
CA GLN A 590 -23.54 -36.50 -15.30
C GLN A 590 -24.52 -37.59 -15.72
N VAL A 591 -24.33 -38.11 -16.93
CA VAL A 591 -25.09 -39.22 -17.49
C VAL A 591 -24.13 -40.34 -17.88
N MET A 592 -24.52 -41.59 -17.61
CA MET A 592 -23.76 -42.75 -18.04
C MET A 592 -24.11 -43.05 -19.50
N VAL A 593 -23.14 -42.92 -20.39
CA VAL A 593 -23.32 -43.13 -21.84
C VAL A 593 -23.35 -44.62 -22.13
N ARG A 594 -24.49 -45.10 -22.64
CA ARG A 594 -24.61 -46.47 -23.17
C ARG A 594 -24.10 -46.54 -24.61
N ARG A 595 -24.50 -45.56 -25.43
CA ARG A 595 -24.16 -45.47 -26.84
C ARG A 595 -24.08 -44.00 -27.25
N ALA A 596 -22.95 -43.59 -27.79
CA ALA A 596 -22.79 -42.26 -28.38
C ALA A 596 -23.65 -42.10 -29.66
N PRO A 597 -23.98 -40.87 -30.07
CA PRO A 597 -24.70 -40.63 -31.32
C PRO A 597 -23.92 -41.10 -32.54
N ASP A 598 -24.58 -41.85 -33.41
CA ASP A 598 -24.11 -42.08 -34.78
C ASP A 598 -24.43 -40.83 -35.62
N TRP A 599 -23.50 -39.87 -35.63
CA TRP A 599 -23.74 -38.58 -36.27
C TRP A 599 -23.99 -38.67 -37.77
N GLN A 600 -25.14 -38.15 -38.20
CA GLN A 600 -25.51 -37.97 -39.60
C GLN A 600 -25.62 -36.47 -39.90
N ARG A 601 -25.42 -36.10 -41.18
CA ARG A 601 -25.68 -34.74 -41.66
C ARG A 601 -26.77 -34.80 -42.70
N GLU A 602 -27.98 -34.45 -42.28
CA GLU A 602 -29.14 -34.37 -43.16
C GLU A 602 -28.89 -33.37 -44.28
N ILE A 603 -29.42 -33.63 -45.47
CA ILE A 603 -29.33 -32.74 -46.62
C ILE A 603 -30.68 -32.75 -47.33
N ALA A 604 -31.23 -31.55 -47.57
CA ALA A 604 -32.39 -31.44 -48.43
C ALA A 604 -31.94 -31.69 -49.87
N GLN A 605 -32.35 -32.83 -50.43
CA GLN A 605 -31.91 -33.28 -51.74
C GLN A 605 -33.12 -33.65 -52.60
N SER A 606 -33.20 -33.03 -53.79
CA SER A 606 -34.19 -33.35 -54.81
C SER A 606 -33.50 -33.98 -56.01
N GLU A 607 -33.98 -35.17 -56.42
CA GLU A 607 -33.47 -35.88 -57.60
C GLU A 607 -34.37 -35.64 -58.81
N TYR A 608 -33.83 -35.01 -59.85
CA TYR A 608 -34.53 -34.80 -61.12
C TYR A 608 -34.06 -35.81 -62.17
N ARG A 609 -34.93 -36.76 -62.52
CA ARG A 609 -34.72 -37.66 -63.66
C ARG A 609 -35.09 -36.97 -64.96
N VAL A 610 -34.10 -36.38 -65.63
CA VAL A 610 -34.27 -35.74 -66.93
C VAL A 610 -34.32 -36.79 -68.04
N ARG A 611 -35.41 -36.83 -68.81
CA ARG A 611 -35.60 -37.76 -69.94
C ARG A 611 -34.44 -37.62 -70.94
N GLY A 612 -33.78 -38.73 -71.27
CA GLY A 612 -32.62 -38.76 -72.17
C GLY A 612 -31.25 -38.73 -71.48
N ARG A 613 -31.20 -38.54 -70.16
CA ARG A 613 -29.99 -38.70 -69.34
C ARG A 613 -29.98 -40.05 -68.63
N ARG A 614 -28.83 -40.73 -68.61
CA ARG A 614 -28.63 -41.98 -67.85
C ARG A 614 -28.57 -41.75 -66.35
N ASN A 615 -27.99 -40.62 -65.92
CA ASN A 615 -27.84 -40.25 -64.52
C ASN A 615 -28.74 -39.05 -64.18
N SER A 616 -29.38 -39.10 -63.03
CA SER A 616 -30.22 -38.02 -62.52
C SER A 616 -29.42 -36.75 -62.23
N VAL A 617 -30.08 -35.59 -62.32
CA VAL A 617 -29.54 -34.33 -61.79
C VAL A 617 -29.97 -34.23 -60.34
N VAL A 618 -29.01 -34.24 -59.43
CA VAL A 618 -29.24 -34.07 -58.00
C VAL A 618 -29.06 -32.59 -57.67
N LEU A 619 -30.11 -31.94 -57.18
CA LEU A 619 -30.02 -30.63 -56.54
C LEU A 619 -29.98 -30.86 -55.03
N SER A 620 -28.82 -30.61 -54.43
CA SER A 620 -28.62 -30.71 -52.99
C SER A 620 -28.41 -29.33 -52.39
N ASP A 621 -29.10 -29.04 -51.30
CA ASP A 621 -28.82 -27.87 -50.47
C ASP A 621 -27.52 -28.06 -49.65
N VAL A 622 -27.19 -27.12 -48.78
CA VAL A 622 -26.10 -27.24 -47.82
C VAL A 622 -26.44 -28.33 -46.80
N ARG A 623 -25.45 -29.15 -46.43
CA ARG A 623 -25.60 -30.16 -45.36
C ARG A 623 -25.93 -29.46 -44.05
N GLY A 624 -26.93 -29.97 -43.33
CA GLY A 624 -27.28 -29.51 -41.99
C GLY A 624 -26.23 -29.89 -40.93
N GLY A 625 -26.49 -29.45 -39.70
CA GLY A 625 -25.71 -29.84 -38.52
C GLY A 625 -25.77 -31.34 -38.24
N LEU A 626 -24.96 -31.80 -37.29
CA LEU A 626 -24.95 -33.20 -36.87
C LEU A 626 -26.29 -33.57 -36.20
N ALA A 627 -26.86 -34.72 -36.55
CA ALA A 627 -28.05 -35.29 -35.93
C ALA A 627 -27.83 -36.78 -35.61
N GLY A 628 -28.30 -37.25 -34.46
CA GLY A 628 -28.15 -38.64 -34.04
C GLY A 628 -28.69 -38.90 -32.64
N ASP A 629 -28.82 -40.17 -32.25
CA ASP A 629 -29.42 -40.55 -30.97
C ASP A 629 -28.37 -40.88 -29.90
N LEU A 630 -28.34 -40.10 -28.82
CA LEU A 630 -27.56 -40.41 -27.62
C LEU A 630 -28.35 -41.37 -26.73
N ALA A 631 -27.81 -42.55 -26.42
CA ALA A 631 -28.40 -43.46 -25.45
C ALA A 631 -27.67 -43.37 -24.11
N VAL A 632 -28.40 -43.06 -23.02
CA VAL A 632 -27.86 -42.94 -21.66
C VAL A 632 -28.63 -43.78 -20.65
N TRP A 633 -28.00 -44.03 -19.51
CA TRP A 633 -28.61 -44.69 -18.36
C TRP A 633 -28.73 -43.74 -17.17
N THR A 634 -29.86 -43.83 -16.46
CA THR A 634 -30.01 -43.36 -15.08
C THR A 634 -30.17 -44.57 -14.17
N ARG A 635 -29.53 -44.57 -13.01
CA ARG A 635 -29.36 -45.71 -12.10
C ARG A 635 -30.28 -45.64 -10.87
N SER A 636 -30.78 -44.44 -10.54
CA SER A 636 -31.69 -44.20 -9.42
C SER A 636 -32.88 -43.32 -9.83
N ASP A 637 -33.90 -43.24 -8.98
CA ASP A 637 -35.04 -42.35 -9.18
C ASP A 637 -34.65 -40.87 -9.10
N GLU A 638 -33.62 -40.53 -8.31
CA GLU A 638 -33.07 -39.17 -8.23
C GLU A 638 -32.39 -38.76 -9.54
N GLU A 639 -31.56 -39.64 -10.12
CA GLU A 639 -30.95 -39.39 -11.43
C GLU A 639 -32.02 -39.28 -12.53
N ARG A 640 -33.07 -40.11 -12.45
CA ARG A 640 -34.22 -40.09 -13.37
C ARG A 640 -34.98 -38.75 -13.28
N ALA A 641 -35.27 -38.29 -12.07
CA ALA A 641 -35.94 -37.01 -11.84
C ALA A 641 -35.06 -35.81 -12.24
N ALA A 642 -33.75 -35.87 -11.99
CA ALA A 642 -32.80 -34.84 -12.39
C ALA A 642 -32.71 -34.72 -13.92
N LEU A 643 -32.72 -35.83 -14.66
CA LEU A 643 -32.69 -35.80 -16.12
C LEU A 643 -33.98 -35.22 -16.70
N HIS A 644 -35.15 -35.59 -16.16
CA HIS A 644 -36.41 -34.91 -16.50
C HIS A 644 -36.32 -33.40 -16.25
N TRP A 645 -35.84 -32.99 -15.07
CA TRP A 645 -35.70 -31.57 -14.72
C TRP A 645 -34.75 -30.79 -15.65
N LEU A 646 -33.67 -31.41 -16.11
CA LEU A 646 -32.77 -30.84 -17.11
C LEU A 646 -33.47 -30.67 -18.47
N LEU A 647 -34.17 -31.71 -18.93
CA LEU A 647 -34.79 -31.77 -20.25
C LEU A 647 -36.08 -30.92 -20.37
N ASP A 648 -36.82 -30.75 -19.28
CA ASP A 648 -38.04 -29.93 -19.21
C ASP A 648 -37.79 -28.45 -19.54
N SER A 649 -36.54 -27.99 -19.53
CA SER A 649 -36.20 -26.63 -19.95
C SER A 649 -36.43 -26.38 -21.45
N GLY A 650 -36.28 -27.42 -22.28
CA GLY A 650 -36.25 -27.30 -23.73
C GLY A 650 -35.08 -26.45 -24.27
N ASN A 651 -34.12 -26.08 -23.42
CA ASN A 651 -32.98 -25.25 -23.81
C ASN A 651 -31.97 -26.03 -24.64
N THR A 652 -31.12 -25.30 -25.36
CA THR A 652 -29.90 -25.87 -25.94
C THR A 652 -28.97 -26.34 -24.83
N LEU A 653 -28.65 -27.63 -24.84
CA LEU A 653 -27.73 -28.25 -23.88
C LEU A 653 -26.33 -28.33 -24.47
N LEU A 654 -25.32 -28.41 -23.62
CA LEU A 654 -23.96 -28.74 -23.98
C LEU A 654 -23.68 -30.19 -23.58
N TRP A 655 -23.37 -31.03 -24.56
CA TRP A 655 -22.86 -32.38 -24.34
C TRP A 655 -21.34 -32.35 -24.31
N GLN A 656 -20.75 -32.68 -23.16
CA GLN A 656 -19.30 -32.80 -22.98
C GLN A 656 -18.94 -34.21 -22.56
N ALA A 657 -18.08 -34.84 -23.33
CA ALA A 657 -17.52 -36.15 -23.03
C ALA A 657 -16.00 -36.02 -22.91
N ILE A 658 -15.34 -37.05 -22.36
CA ILE A 658 -13.88 -37.03 -22.35
C ILE A 658 -13.33 -37.04 -23.78
N PRO A 659 -12.19 -36.37 -24.03
CA PRO A 659 -11.40 -36.59 -25.24
C PRO A 659 -11.12 -38.08 -25.41
N GLY A 660 -11.49 -38.64 -26.57
CA GLY A 660 -11.33 -40.06 -26.87
C GLY A 660 -12.61 -40.77 -27.33
N MET A 661 -13.79 -40.22 -27.06
CA MET A 661 -15.07 -40.74 -27.60
C MET A 661 -15.29 -40.45 -29.10
N GLY A 662 -14.34 -39.77 -29.77
CA GLY A 662 -14.46 -39.40 -31.18
C GLY A 662 -15.44 -38.26 -31.46
N VAL A 663 -15.93 -37.59 -30.42
CA VAL A 663 -16.85 -36.44 -30.53
C VAL A 663 -16.30 -35.28 -29.70
N ALA A 664 -16.33 -34.08 -30.26
CA ALA A 664 -15.99 -32.85 -29.56
C ALA A 664 -17.18 -32.32 -28.74
N ASP A 665 -16.91 -31.48 -27.74
CA ASP A 665 -17.95 -30.77 -26.99
C ASP A 665 -18.92 -30.07 -27.96
N THR A 666 -20.21 -30.39 -27.85
CA THR A 666 -21.21 -29.99 -28.87
C THR A 666 -22.48 -29.47 -28.20
N TYR A 667 -22.94 -28.29 -28.65
CA TYR A 667 -24.26 -27.79 -28.29
C TYR A 667 -25.34 -28.55 -29.07
N VAL A 668 -26.37 -29.00 -28.38
CA VAL A 668 -27.42 -29.87 -28.91
C VAL A 668 -28.79 -29.44 -28.42
N ASN A 669 -29.78 -29.50 -29.30
CA ASN A 669 -31.18 -29.49 -28.93
C ASN A 669 -31.66 -30.94 -28.83
N VAL A 670 -32.37 -31.25 -27.75
CA VAL A 670 -32.92 -32.59 -27.53
C VAL A 670 -34.35 -32.65 -28.08
N GLY A 671 -34.61 -33.63 -28.93
CA GLY A 671 -35.93 -33.91 -29.49
C GLY A 671 -36.84 -34.67 -28.53
N ALA A 672 -37.84 -35.36 -29.08
CA ALA A 672 -38.74 -36.20 -28.29
C ALA A 672 -37.99 -37.40 -27.69
N ILE A 673 -37.92 -37.46 -26.37
CA ILE A 673 -37.17 -38.49 -25.64
C ILE A 673 -37.98 -39.78 -25.48
N ALA A 674 -37.27 -40.91 -25.40
CA ALA A 674 -37.86 -42.20 -25.03
C ALA A 674 -37.24 -42.68 -23.71
N GLU A 675 -38.06 -42.87 -22.67
CA GLU A 675 -37.70 -43.49 -21.40
C GLU A 675 -38.16 -44.96 -21.41
N ALA A 676 -37.22 -45.91 -21.32
CA ALA A 676 -37.51 -47.34 -21.30
C ALA A 676 -36.93 -48.01 -20.04
N ARG A 677 -37.58 -49.06 -19.56
CA ARG A 677 -36.99 -49.92 -18.52
C ARG A 677 -35.94 -50.84 -19.15
N THR A 678 -34.84 -51.07 -18.45
CA THR A 678 -33.83 -52.03 -18.88
C THR A 678 -34.32 -53.48 -18.75
N THR A 679 -35.29 -53.73 -17.86
CA THR A 679 -35.95 -55.02 -17.68
C THR A 679 -37.47 -54.86 -17.45
N PRO A 680 -38.28 -55.92 -17.65
CA PRO A 680 -39.72 -55.87 -17.33
C PRO A 680 -40.04 -55.74 -15.83
N TYR A 681 -39.06 -55.92 -14.94
CA TYR A 681 -39.26 -55.90 -13.49
C TYR A 681 -39.60 -54.48 -13.01
N ALA A 682 -40.78 -54.30 -12.39
CA ALA A 682 -41.28 -52.96 -12.07
C ALA A 682 -40.44 -52.17 -11.05
N PRO A 683 -39.85 -52.80 -10.01
CA PRO A 683 -38.96 -52.13 -9.06
C PRO A 683 -37.54 -51.87 -9.58
N GLU A 684 -37.21 -52.28 -10.81
CA GLU A 684 -35.92 -51.92 -11.40
C GLU A 684 -35.80 -50.40 -11.47
N LEU A 685 -34.70 -49.85 -10.96
CA LEU A 685 -34.46 -48.41 -10.90
C LEU A 685 -33.80 -47.91 -12.18
N TRP A 686 -33.08 -48.77 -12.90
CA TRP A 686 -32.37 -48.38 -14.09
C TRP A 686 -33.32 -48.04 -15.24
N ARG A 687 -33.09 -46.91 -15.89
CA ARG A 687 -33.79 -46.49 -17.10
C ARG A 687 -32.80 -46.27 -18.22
N GLU A 688 -33.16 -46.75 -19.41
CA GLU A 688 -32.51 -46.41 -20.65
C GLU A 688 -33.25 -45.24 -21.29
N TRP A 689 -32.50 -44.25 -21.72
CA TRP A 689 -33.01 -43.06 -22.37
C TRP A 689 -32.42 -42.95 -23.75
N THR A 690 -33.27 -42.71 -24.75
CA THR A 690 -32.84 -42.31 -26.09
C THR A 690 -33.14 -40.83 -26.25
N LEU A 691 -32.08 -40.04 -26.44
CA LEU A 691 -32.11 -38.59 -26.62
C LEU A 691 -31.76 -38.26 -28.07
N PRO A 692 -32.74 -37.92 -28.94
CA PRO A 692 -32.44 -37.47 -30.29
C PRO A 692 -31.77 -36.10 -30.21
N LEU A 693 -30.50 -36.02 -30.59
CA LEU A 693 -29.71 -34.81 -30.54
C LEU A 693 -29.63 -34.19 -31.93
N LYS A 694 -29.87 -32.88 -31.99
CA LYS A 694 -29.56 -32.06 -33.17
C LYS A 694 -28.58 -30.97 -32.77
N GLN A 695 -27.43 -30.92 -33.44
CA GLN A 695 -26.43 -29.90 -33.21
C GLN A 695 -27.05 -28.51 -33.37
N ALA A 696 -26.76 -27.65 -32.40
CA ALA A 696 -27.15 -26.26 -32.35
C ALA A 696 -25.90 -25.38 -32.31
N ASP A 697 -26.07 -24.10 -32.64
CA ASP A 697 -25.04 -23.10 -32.37
C ASP A 697 -25.00 -22.79 -30.87
N GLN A 698 -23.85 -22.29 -30.39
CA GLN A 698 -23.73 -21.83 -29.01
C GLN A 698 -24.79 -20.74 -28.75
N PRO A 699 -25.60 -20.85 -27.70
CA PRO A 699 -26.54 -19.79 -27.36
C PRO A 699 -25.75 -18.58 -26.85
N VAL A 700 -25.70 -17.48 -27.60
CA VAL A 700 -24.82 -16.33 -27.26
C VAL A 700 -25.46 -15.31 -26.30
N SER A 701 -26.79 -15.19 -26.31
CA SER A 701 -27.55 -14.22 -25.51
C SER A 701 -28.06 -14.78 -24.18
N VAL A 702 -27.86 -16.07 -23.94
CA VAL A 702 -28.31 -16.73 -22.70
C VAL A 702 -27.27 -16.49 -21.61
N GLY A 703 -27.62 -15.73 -20.58
CA GLY A 703 -26.79 -15.58 -19.39
C GLY A 703 -26.89 -16.77 -18.44
N VAL A 704 -25.90 -16.92 -17.56
CA VAL A 704 -25.97 -17.87 -16.45
C VAL A 704 -26.98 -17.34 -15.42
N ALA A 705 -28.11 -18.02 -15.29
CA ALA A 705 -29.10 -17.76 -14.26
C ALA A 705 -28.59 -18.31 -12.92
N SER A 706 -27.97 -17.42 -12.13
CA SER A 706 -27.35 -17.70 -10.82
C SER A 706 -26.06 -18.53 -10.88
N SER A 707 -25.00 -18.01 -10.26
CA SER A 707 -23.84 -18.80 -9.88
C SER A 707 -24.11 -19.47 -8.54
N ALA A 708 -23.50 -20.62 -8.29
CA ALA A 708 -23.56 -21.27 -6.97
C ALA A 708 -23.01 -20.39 -5.83
N GLY A 709 -22.45 -19.21 -6.15
CA GLY A 709 -21.93 -18.21 -5.23
C GLY A 709 -22.92 -17.16 -4.71
N ARG A 710 -24.17 -17.05 -5.22
CA ARG A 710 -25.15 -16.11 -4.64
C ARG A 710 -25.63 -16.62 -3.28
N THR A 711 -25.26 -15.92 -2.23
CA THR A 711 -25.64 -16.23 -0.85
C THR A 711 -26.87 -15.42 -0.42
N TRP A 712 -27.51 -15.84 0.66
CA TRP A 712 -28.53 -15.01 1.33
C TRP A 712 -27.96 -13.67 1.82
N GLN A 713 -26.64 -13.58 2.05
CA GLN A 713 -25.98 -12.34 2.42
C GLN A 713 -25.96 -11.34 1.25
N ASP A 714 -25.83 -11.81 0.01
CA ASP A 714 -25.88 -10.95 -1.18
C ASP A 714 -27.29 -10.37 -1.36
N ILE A 715 -28.32 -11.20 -1.15
CA ILE A 715 -29.73 -10.75 -1.17
C ILE A 715 -29.99 -9.68 -0.11
N LEU A 716 -29.48 -9.87 1.12
CA LEU A 716 -29.58 -8.89 2.21
C LEU A 716 -28.81 -7.59 1.94
N THR A 717 -27.73 -7.66 1.16
CA THR A 717 -26.91 -6.49 0.80
C THR A 717 -27.56 -5.68 -0.31
N GLU A 718 -28.18 -6.35 -1.28
CA GLU A 718 -28.87 -5.73 -2.42
C GLU A 718 -30.27 -5.20 -2.06
N ASN A 719 -30.91 -5.76 -1.05
CA ASN A 719 -32.28 -5.46 -0.66
C ASN A 719 -32.35 -5.17 0.84
N SER A 720 -32.57 -3.90 1.18
CA SER A 720 -32.68 -3.42 2.57
C SER A 720 -33.82 -4.09 3.35
N THR A 721 -34.87 -4.54 2.67
CA THR A 721 -36.02 -5.20 3.28
C THR A 721 -36.56 -6.36 2.44
N TRP A 722 -37.33 -7.26 3.06
CA TRP A 722 -38.06 -8.31 2.33
C TRP A 722 -39.12 -7.75 1.36
N ALA A 723 -39.63 -6.55 1.63
CA ALA A 723 -40.53 -5.87 0.70
C ALA A 723 -39.81 -5.47 -0.59
N ASP A 724 -38.52 -5.10 -0.51
CA ASP A 724 -37.69 -4.79 -1.67
C ASP A 724 -37.45 -6.06 -2.51
N VAL A 725 -37.18 -7.20 -1.87
CA VAL A 725 -37.04 -8.50 -2.55
C VAL A 725 -38.33 -8.90 -3.28
N LEU A 726 -39.50 -8.82 -2.61
CA LEU A 726 -40.79 -9.15 -3.22
C LEU A 726 -41.20 -8.16 -4.32
N SER A 727 -40.72 -6.92 -4.24
CA SER A 727 -40.91 -5.91 -5.28
C SER A 727 -40.04 -6.23 -6.49
N ALA A 728 -38.77 -6.56 -6.28
CA ALA A 728 -37.79 -6.87 -7.31
C ALA A 728 -38.03 -8.22 -8.00
N PHE A 729 -38.53 -9.25 -7.30
CA PHE A 729 -38.64 -10.61 -7.83
C PHE A 729 -40.08 -11.15 -7.77
N ALA A 730 -40.52 -11.86 -8.82
CA ALA A 730 -41.90 -12.37 -8.93
C ALA A 730 -42.12 -13.72 -8.22
N THR A 731 -41.09 -14.55 -8.08
CA THR A 731 -41.15 -15.87 -7.43
C THR A 731 -39.85 -16.14 -6.68
N TRP A 732 -39.87 -17.09 -5.74
CA TRP A 732 -38.65 -17.54 -5.04
C TRP A 732 -37.65 -18.22 -5.99
N GLU A 733 -38.12 -18.85 -7.05
CA GLU A 733 -37.26 -19.32 -8.13
C GLU A 733 -36.56 -18.14 -8.81
N LYS A 734 -37.26 -17.03 -9.09
CA LYS A 734 -36.64 -15.82 -9.64
C LYS A 734 -35.63 -15.17 -8.68
N VAL A 735 -35.87 -15.25 -7.36
CA VAL A 735 -34.89 -14.86 -6.33
C VAL A 735 -33.65 -15.75 -6.40
N LEU A 736 -33.84 -17.07 -6.46
CA LEU A 736 -32.75 -18.04 -6.58
C LEU A 736 -31.94 -17.86 -7.87
N LEU A 737 -32.62 -17.53 -8.98
CA LEU A 737 -32.04 -17.38 -10.33
C LEU A 737 -31.52 -15.96 -10.64
N ASN A 738 -31.66 -15.01 -9.71
CA ASN A 738 -31.38 -13.58 -9.90
C ASN A 738 -32.02 -12.95 -11.15
N GLN A 739 -33.33 -13.16 -11.31
CA GLN A 739 -34.09 -12.63 -12.43
C GLN A 739 -35.13 -11.62 -11.94
N PRO A 740 -34.77 -10.33 -11.82
CA PRO A 740 -35.72 -9.30 -11.40
C PRO A 740 -36.86 -9.12 -12.41
N LYS A 741 -37.96 -8.53 -11.96
CA LYS A 741 -39.18 -8.26 -12.76
C LYS A 741 -38.94 -7.33 -13.94
#